data_AF-A0A5M6CVB2-F1
#
_entry.id   AF-A0A5M6CVB2-F1
#
_cell.length_a   1.000
_cell.length_b   1.000
_cell.length_c   1.000
_cell.angle_alpha   90.00
_cell.angle_beta   90.00
_cell.angle_gamma   90.00
#
_symmetry.space_group_name_H-M   'P 1'
#
loop_
_entity.id
_entity.type
_entity.pdbx_description
1 polymer ?
#
loop_
_entity_poly.entity_id
_entity_poly.type
_entity_poly.pdbx_seq_one_letter_code
_entity_poly.pdbx_strand_id
1 'polypeptide(L)'
;MKLVLHPPFLQTNRRLIARAASWLVPRLFVPLVFVPLALCAGVTNSWSQEVSPTPNHPMRKSDGMALGTIFDEQPIREGGLWAVQRAAMLDPSDRYEFLADWVIPGKTHPTFRVTTDYASATHELSGEAKEPAAAEDPSARIISPALDLVRLAKKLDKSETLRQAILEAPATNVRQRCDQTSLLILLAIELGDDSEATRLFDELFKQVLGDPVLLDQVRQGVLLCVDRASEASELWRVVREPIGVITQNYRTEYDRKAWHRYLGNAYAKVLKEMQRHDSDAIAAESRSEQWIQATRETAFEHGSAFPEAHWQFVPGSVRSLSSYGDDFLFFVSPLRGDYSVEGEATGFGYREAHLMDSGYWIGLAYTHEHIMIGNVRGELRRPRLDAPLTDTHSDGFIHTHVRNRDGVSEIILNGRPVYRRTLEKDPDPWVAIRSNYRVQGGFDGLTITGTPTIPETISLVESSELLGWYDYYQRPGGNPGKLAGWSAQVAVDSDGNTLAEVRDPRSAALPAGCDQERLLVYSRPVREDGTIEYEFWYEQGKTLAHPALGRRCFLLTPDGVRLHHITDGTYDRSSLRPDNGDAPQTAAAQPLPLKNGAWNQLQLRRQGDQVALTLNGHEILVADLEPASTDPRFGLFHFADRSELRVRGLRWAGDWPKKLPPIEEQVLAGELPRLLAWSPDKPSETLVHDFDEQSVADGSFAMVLGDPAVTMRATDEGLVVRQESQTGYRGALVAPTVSIGGDFDVTVDYDRFECECLEDKIGAVRLHLQADNDAQDLALIQRVDDRSGDQRIQCLRMGTVAGQERRHYFGRRSLDAAAGRLRLSRRGTTVYYLTADQHSDQFRLIGKEEYVSDDLKHLGIQFGTQIQGPSGQTSVRFTHFELRAERIAGMAALDPETVLAELKTHRDNLPDSFEHDFATEPPGDDLFYRWADRNAWDEARQGLELKSEGTDNWTSAGLSLRRQFEGDFEVSFEFEPIELATPKKGKHTQVYLQVELANPDATQLSSILTKSDAGTLVSQSQIRNRAGGAFQYQAIGNQPLADPGLLRIQRRGSDIFFIAGKESDQNQVLLGHAKATNDPVEFFGIRMMLHTGGAERSSRILLKSIQVRAERSVALPVVRTIRTLEQPAPPKSLPTRLFDSVRGLFE
;
A
#
# COMPACT_ATOMS: atom_id res chain seq x y z
N MET A 1 -19.08 -3.31 -29.17
CA MET A 1 -19.09 -4.76 -28.94
C MET A 1 -17.65 -5.22 -28.71
N LYS A 2 -17.14 -5.08 -27.47
CA LYS A 2 -15.77 -5.42 -27.07
C LYS A 2 -15.82 -6.66 -26.18
N LEU A 3 -15.04 -7.71 -26.48
CA LEU A 3 -14.83 -8.81 -25.54
C LEU A 3 -13.72 -8.43 -24.54
N VAL A 4 -14.03 -8.51 -23.25
CA VAL A 4 -13.04 -8.50 -22.18
C VAL A 4 -12.75 -9.95 -21.81
N LEU A 5 -11.51 -10.40 -21.96
CA LEU A 5 -11.08 -11.74 -21.56
C LEU A 5 -10.49 -11.69 -20.16
N HIS A 6 -11.25 -12.13 -19.17
CA HIS A 6 -10.71 -12.50 -17.86
C HIS A 6 -10.08 -13.91 -17.93
N PRO A 7 -8.88 -14.13 -17.36
CA PRO A 7 -8.38 -15.48 -17.11
C PRO A 7 -9.01 -16.05 -15.82
N PRO A 8 -9.66 -17.23 -15.87
CA PRO A 8 -10.07 -17.97 -14.68
C PRO A 8 -8.93 -18.89 -14.16
N PHE A 9 -9.21 -19.60 -13.06
CA PHE A 9 -8.38 -20.61 -12.37
C PHE A 9 -7.40 -20.13 -11.28
N LEU A 10 -7.97 -19.83 -10.11
CA LEU A 10 -7.33 -20.08 -8.81
C LEU A 10 -8.34 -20.70 -7.84
N GLN A 11 -8.34 -22.04 -7.71
CA GLN A 11 -8.92 -22.73 -6.56
C GLN A 11 -8.37 -24.17 -6.41
N THR A 12 -8.36 -24.63 -5.17
CA THR A 12 -7.97 -25.98 -4.69
C THR A 12 -6.51 -26.43 -4.85
N ASN A 13 -5.71 -26.26 -3.77
CA ASN A 13 -4.89 -27.34 -3.22
C ASN A 13 -4.41 -27.13 -1.76
N ARG A 14 -5.32 -26.79 -0.83
CA ARG A 14 -5.06 -26.93 0.62
C ARG A 14 -5.26 -28.41 1.04
N ARG A 15 -4.27 -29.29 0.81
CA ARG A 15 -4.04 -30.61 1.50
C ARG A 15 -2.95 -31.46 0.80
N LEU A 16 -1.65 -31.15 0.99
CA LEU A 16 -0.58 -32.14 0.70
C LEU A 16 0.80 -31.89 1.37
N ILE A 17 0.85 -31.21 2.51
CA ILE A 17 2.09 -31.13 3.34
C ILE A 17 1.75 -31.42 4.81
N ALA A 18 1.51 -32.70 5.13
CA ALA A 18 1.32 -33.17 6.50
C ALA A 18 1.54 -34.69 6.64
N ARG A 19 2.75 -35.21 6.34
CA ARG A 19 3.23 -36.55 6.75
C ARG A 19 4.68 -36.83 6.28
N ALA A 20 5.68 -36.47 7.10
CA ALA A 20 7.04 -37.07 7.09
C ALA A 20 7.93 -36.50 8.23
N ALA A 21 7.59 -36.75 9.50
CA ALA A 21 8.51 -36.54 10.63
C ALA A 21 8.14 -37.51 11.78
N SER A 22 9.15 -37.96 12.56
CA SER A 22 9.15 -39.19 13.38
C SER A 22 9.03 -40.48 12.53
N TRP A 23 9.76 -41.57 12.76
CA TRP A 23 10.19 -42.20 14.03
C TRP A 23 11.65 -42.69 14.05
N LEU A 24 12.19 -42.97 15.26
CA LEU A 24 13.52 -43.55 15.48
C LEU A 24 13.55 -45.10 15.47
N VAL A 25 14.58 -45.64 14.78
CA VAL A 25 15.52 -46.74 15.15
C VAL A 25 15.16 -47.62 16.38
N PRO A 26 15.12 -48.98 16.25
CA PRO A 26 16.29 -49.80 16.60
C PRO A 26 16.66 -50.99 15.67
N ARG A 27 17.88 -51.51 15.90
CA ARG A 27 18.68 -52.49 15.14
C ARG A 27 18.12 -53.93 15.09
N LEU A 28 18.54 -54.71 14.07
CA LEU A 28 18.94 -56.13 14.23
C LEU A 28 19.86 -56.64 13.09
N PHE A 29 20.45 -57.83 13.31
CA PHE A 29 21.63 -58.48 12.67
C PHE A 29 21.25 -59.50 11.56
N VAL A 30 22.09 -60.04 10.65
CA VAL A 30 23.44 -59.81 10.03
C VAL A 30 23.67 -61.00 9.03
N PRO A 31 24.73 -61.17 8.17
CA PRO A 31 25.73 -60.31 7.49
C PRO A 31 25.79 -60.55 5.94
N LEU A 32 26.75 -59.93 5.20
CA LEU A 32 27.63 -60.64 4.24
C LEU A 32 28.77 -59.76 3.64
N VAL A 33 29.99 -60.03 4.12
CA VAL A 33 31.31 -59.98 3.43
C VAL A 33 31.81 -58.68 2.75
N PHE A 34 32.83 -58.10 3.39
CA PHE A 34 33.83 -57.16 2.85
C PHE A 34 34.80 -57.83 1.85
N VAL A 35 35.42 -57.03 0.97
CA VAL A 35 36.89 -56.80 0.92
C VAL A 35 37.16 -55.52 0.09
N PRO A 36 38.20 -54.70 0.41
CA PRO A 36 38.13 -53.25 0.14
C PRO A 36 39.20 -52.71 -0.84
N LEU A 37 39.01 -51.46 -1.26
CA LEU A 37 40.09 -50.58 -1.69
C LEU A 37 39.82 -49.16 -1.18
N ALA A 38 40.52 -48.79 -0.11
CA ALA A 38 40.53 -47.46 0.45
C ALA A 38 41.96 -46.94 0.44
N LEU A 39 42.16 -45.68 0.04
CA LEU A 39 43.14 -44.75 0.63
C LEU A 39 43.05 -43.35 0.00
N CYS A 40 43.36 -42.34 0.83
CA CYS A 40 43.65 -40.95 0.46
C CYS A 40 42.51 -40.06 -0.07
N ALA A 41 41.56 -39.75 0.82
CA ALA A 41 41.06 -38.37 0.91
C ALA A 41 41.86 -37.65 2.01
N GLY A 42 42.55 -36.56 1.66
CA GLY A 42 43.40 -35.80 2.59
C GLY A 42 43.89 -34.50 1.96
N VAL A 43 43.74 -33.39 2.69
CA VAL A 43 43.93 -32.02 2.19
C VAL A 43 45.41 -31.63 2.09
N THR A 44 45.84 -31.12 0.93
CA THR A 44 46.90 -30.10 0.84
C THR A 44 46.67 -29.15 -0.35
N ASN A 45 46.62 -27.85 -0.06
CA ASN A 45 46.92 -26.81 -1.05
C ASN A 45 48.41 -26.86 -1.39
N SER A 46 48.75 -27.03 -2.67
CA SER A 46 50.08 -26.68 -3.19
C SER A 46 50.08 -26.58 -4.71
N TRP A 47 50.39 -25.39 -5.21
CA TRP A 47 51.06 -25.12 -6.49
C TRP A 47 50.58 -25.89 -7.73
N SER A 48 49.84 -25.19 -8.60
CA SER A 48 49.82 -25.49 -10.03
C SER A 48 51.24 -25.34 -10.61
N GLN A 49 51.99 -26.44 -10.69
CA GLN A 49 53.10 -26.50 -11.63
C GLN A 49 52.53 -26.42 -13.05
N GLU A 50 53.09 -25.53 -13.85
CA GLU A 50 52.82 -25.44 -15.28
C GLU A 50 53.24 -26.75 -15.96
N VAL A 51 52.26 -27.61 -16.27
CA VAL A 51 52.41 -28.53 -17.40
C VAL A 51 52.01 -27.74 -18.63
N SER A 52 52.97 -27.01 -19.21
CA SER A 52 52.81 -26.41 -20.54
C SER A 52 52.52 -27.51 -21.56
N PRO A 53 51.33 -27.58 -22.16
CA PRO A 53 51.12 -28.41 -23.33
C PRO A 53 51.79 -27.71 -24.50
N THR A 54 52.83 -28.34 -25.07
CA THR A 54 53.50 -27.87 -26.28
C THR A 54 52.48 -27.58 -27.40
N PRO A 55 52.38 -26.36 -27.92
CA PRO A 55 51.45 -26.05 -29.00
C PRO A 55 52.07 -26.49 -30.33
N ASN A 56 51.69 -27.68 -30.82
CA ASN A 56 51.73 -28.07 -32.25
C ASN A 56 51.30 -29.54 -32.47
N HIS A 57 50.07 -29.88 -32.09
CA HIS A 57 49.38 -31.01 -32.72
C HIS A 57 48.02 -30.54 -33.21
N PRO A 58 47.71 -30.64 -34.53
CA PRO A 58 46.35 -30.37 -35.00
C PRO A 58 45.41 -31.39 -34.35
N MET A 59 44.33 -30.90 -33.72
CA MET A 59 43.29 -31.76 -33.16
C MET A 59 42.79 -32.72 -34.24
N ARG A 60 42.73 -34.02 -33.93
CA ARG A 60 42.19 -34.98 -34.89
C ARG A 60 40.69 -34.81 -34.94
N LYS A 61 40.08 -35.11 -36.08
CA LYS A 61 38.62 -35.01 -36.28
C LYS A 61 37.83 -35.78 -35.21
N SER A 62 38.36 -36.90 -34.72
CA SER A 62 37.82 -37.67 -33.59
C SER A 62 37.70 -36.86 -32.31
N ASP A 63 38.67 -35.99 -32.05
CA ASP A 63 38.87 -35.35 -30.75
C ASP A 63 37.92 -34.16 -30.62
N GLY A 64 37.75 -33.38 -31.71
CA GLY A 64 36.73 -32.33 -31.79
C GLY A 64 35.30 -32.89 -31.67
N MET A 65 34.99 -33.97 -32.41
CA MET A 65 33.67 -34.63 -32.31
C MET A 65 33.42 -35.23 -30.91
N ALA A 66 34.45 -35.79 -30.26
CA ALA A 66 34.33 -36.34 -28.92
C ALA A 66 34.11 -35.24 -27.86
N LEU A 67 34.87 -34.13 -27.92
CA LEU A 67 34.69 -33.00 -27.02
C LEU A 67 33.30 -32.37 -27.15
N GLY A 68 32.83 -32.16 -28.38
CA GLY A 68 31.47 -31.66 -28.63
C GLY A 68 30.38 -32.57 -28.04
N THR A 69 30.55 -33.89 -28.17
CA THR A 69 29.63 -34.90 -27.60
C THR A 69 29.69 -34.98 -26.07
N ILE A 70 30.86 -34.80 -25.46
CA ILE A 70 31.07 -34.93 -24.00
C ILE A 70 30.59 -33.71 -23.23
N PHE A 71 30.80 -32.50 -23.78
CA PHE A 71 30.51 -31.24 -23.11
C PHE A 71 29.19 -30.59 -23.56
N ASP A 72 28.47 -31.21 -24.50
CA ASP A 72 27.28 -30.63 -25.17
C ASP A 72 27.53 -29.19 -25.69
N GLU A 73 28.76 -28.97 -26.19
CA GLU A 73 29.30 -27.68 -26.64
C GLU A 73 29.29 -26.55 -25.57
N GLN A 74 29.17 -26.87 -24.27
CA GLN A 74 29.32 -25.92 -23.16
C GLN A 74 30.80 -25.62 -22.85
N PRO A 75 31.14 -24.47 -22.19
CA PRO A 75 32.36 -23.74 -22.52
C PRO A 75 33.65 -24.45 -22.05
N ILE A 76 34.31 -25.08 -23.03
CA ILE A 76 35.75 -25.31 -23.05
C ILE A 76 36.44 -23.93 -23.29
N ARG A 77 37.77 -23.89 -23.15
CA ARG A 77 38.68 -22.73 -23.37
C ARG A 77 38.54 -22.01 -24.74
N GLU A 78 37.67 -22.47 -25.63
CA GLU A 78 37.39 -21.96 -26.99
C GLU A 78 35.90 -21.54 -27.15
N GLY A 79 35.34 -20.90 -26.12
CA GLY A 79 33.93 -20.47 -26.07
C GLY A 79 33.56 -19.30 -27.00
N GLY A 80 32.31 -18.81 -26.90
CA GLY A 80 31.75 -17.79 -27.78
C GLY A 80 32.54 -16.47 -27.81
N LEU A 81 32.94 -15.94 -26.64
CA LEU A 81 33.78 -14.73 -26.57
C LEU A 81 35.15 -14.93 -27.24
N TRP A 82 35.79 -16.08 -27.04
CA TRP A 82 37.06 -16.41 -27.69
C TRP A 82 36.92 -16.48 -29.23
N ALA A 83 35.82 -17.07 -29.72
CA ALA A 83 35.57 -17.14 -31.16
C ALA A 83 35.39 -15.75 -31.76
N VAL A 84 34.65 -14.85 -31.11
CA VAL A 84 34.52 -13.45 -31.55
C VAL A 84 35.86 -12.70 -31.49
N GLN A 85 36.61 -12.81 -30.39
CA GLN A 85 37.94 -12.18 -30.27
C GLN A 85 38.91 -12.68 -31.35
N ARG A 86 38.93 -13.97 -31.64
CA ARG A 86 39.76 -14.55 -32.70
C ARG A 86 39.30 -14.10 -34.09
N ALA A 87 37.99 -14.04 -34.33
CA ALA A 87 37.40 -13.57 -35.58
C ALA A 87 37.76 -12.10 -35.85
N ALA A 88 37.76 -11.25 -34.82
CA ALA A 88 38.14 -9.83 -34.90
C ALA A 88 39.60 -9.60 -35.38
N MET A 89 40.49 -10.58 -35.19
CA MET A 89 41.88 -10.53 -35.68
C MET A 89 42.05 -10.98 -37.15
N LEU A 90 40.96 -11.37 -37.83
CA LEU A 90 40.97 -11.81 -39.22
C LEU A 90 40.36 -10.75 -40.15
N ASP A 91 40.86 -10.70 -41.39
CA ASP A 91 40.27 -9.88 -42.47
C ASP A 91 38.81 -10.29 -42.75
N PRO A 92 37.94 -9.39 -43.25
CA PRO A 92 36.49 -9.64 -43.34
C PRO A 92 36.08 -10.93 -44.05
N SER A 93 36.78 -11.34 -45.12
CA SER A 93 36.45 -12.61 -45.82
C SER A 93 36.84 -13.84 -44.98
N ASP A 94 38.04 -13.86 -44.41
CA ASP A 94 38.51 -14.98 -43.59
C ASP A 94 37.75 -15.07 -42.26
N ARG A 95 37.35 -13.90 -41.72
CA ARG A 95 36.44 -13.76 -40.57
C ARG A 95 35.10 -14.43 -40.86
N TYR A 96 34.53 -14.25 -42.06
CA TYR A 96 33.27 -14.88 -42.46
C TYR A 96 33.43 -16.42 -42.54
N GLU A 97 34.45 -16.92 -43.23
CA GLU A 97 34.63 -18.38 -43.38
C GLU A 97 34.93 -19.05 -42.02
N PHE A 98 35.70 -18.40 -41.14
CA PHE A 98 35.95 -18.87 -39.77
C PHE A 98 34.66 -18.93 -38.93
N LEU A 99 33.85 -17.86 -38.93
CA LEU A 99 32.58 -17.83 -38.20
C LEU A 99 31.57 -18.82 -38.77
N ALA A 100 31.56 -19.04 -40.10
CA ALA A 100 30.69 -20.01 -40.74
C ALA A 100 31.01 -21.46 -40.33
N ASP A 101 32.27 -21.90 -40.36
CA ASP A 101 32.67 -23.24 -39.88
C ASP A 101 32.45 -23.40 -38.37
N TRP A 102 32.56 -22.31 -37.59
CA TRP A 102 32.32 -22.36 -36.15
C TRP A 102 30.83 -22.46 -35.78
N VAL A 103 29.94 -21.73 -36.46
CA VAL A 103 28.50 -21.67 -36.14
C VAL A 103 27.69 -22.81 -36.76
N ILE A 104 27.96 -23.16 -38.03
CA ILE A 104 27.15 -24.10 -38.82
C ILE A 104 27.70 -25.53 -38.65
N PRO A 105 26.86 -26.58 -38.48
CA PRO A 105 27.30 -27.97 -38.40
C PRO A 105 28.21 -28.35 -39.58
N GLY A 106 29.36 -28.94 -39.29
CA GLY A 106 30.45 -29.06 -40.28
C GLY A 106 31.34 -30.28 -40.09
N LYS A 107 32.61 -30.14 -40.51
CA LYS A 107 33.61 -31.21 -40.35
C LYS A 107 34.21 -31.24 -38.95
N THR A 108 34.10 -30.13 -38.22
CA THR A 108 34.72 -29.82 -36.93
C THR A 108 33.80 -30.12 -35.75
N HIS A 109 32.49 -29.93 -35.90
CA HIS A 109 31.46 -30.19 -34.88
C HIS A 109 30.09 -30.57 -35.51
N PRO A 110 29.17 -31.22 -34.77
CA PRO A 110 27.95 -31.82 -35.34
C PRO A 110 26.65 -31.01 -35.15
N THR A 111 26.69 -29.80 -34.58
CA THR A 111 25.48 -29.07 -34.10
C THR A 111 25.58 -27.56 -34.32
N PHE A 112 24.46 -26.87 -34.53
CA PHE A 112 24.47 -25.41 -34.62
C PHE A 112 24.97 -24.80 -33.29
N ARG A 113 25.98 -23.92 -33.35
CA ARG A 113 26.50 -23.22 -32.17
C ARG A 113 25.88 -21.82 -32.03
N VAL A 114 24.59 -21.77 -31.66
CA VAL A 114 23.86 -20.52 -31.42
C VAL A 114 24.04 -20.08 -29.95
N THR A 115 25.30 -19.78 -29.57
CA THR A 115 25.67 -19.53 -28.16
C THR A 115 25.63 -18.04 -27.78
N THR A 116 25.42 -17.78 -26.49
CA THR A 116 25.53 -16.46 -25.85
C THR A 116 26.71 -16.43 -24.89
N ASP A 117 27.59 -15.44 -25.04
CA ASP A 117 28.54 -15.00 -24.02
C ASP A 117 28.29 -13.52 -23.69
N TYR A 118 29.01 -12.96 -22.71
CA TYR A 118 28.73 -11.63 -22.17
C TYR A 118 30.03 -10.85 -21.92
N ALA A 119 30.03 -9.56 -22.25
CA ALA A 119 31.16 -8.66 -22.04
C ALA A 119 30.69 -7.25 -21.62
N SER A 120 31.38 -6.65 -20.65
CA SER A 120 31.26 -5.23 -20.30
C SER A 120 32.10 -4.37 -21.26
N ALA A 121 31.83 -3.07 -21.36
CA ALA A 121 32.56 -2.17 -22.27
C ALA A 121 34.06 -2.02 -21.94
N THR A 122 34.48 -2.35 -20.71
CA THR A 122 35.91 -2.37 -20.33
C THR A 122 36.68 -3.56 -20.91
N HIS A 123 36.01 -4.52 -21.54
CA HIS A 123 36.68 -5.64 -22.22
C HIS A 123 37.09 -5.18 -23.61
N GLU A 124 38.29 -4.61 -23.74
CA GLU A 124 38.89 -4.27 -25.03
C GLU A 124 38.87 -5.50 -25.96
N LEU A 125 38.02 -5.46 -26.99
CA LEU A 125 38.10 -6.39 -28.12
C LEU A 125 39.30 -5.98 -28.98
N SER A 126 40.49 -6.41 -28.56
CA SER A 126 41.74 -6.18 -29.29
C SER A 126 41.62 -6.66 -30.75
N GLY A 127 41.67 -5.74 -31.71
CA GLY A 127 41.57 -6.10 -33.14
C GLY A 127 41.64 -4.94 -34.13
N GLU A 128 40.82 -3.89 -33.97
CA GLU A 128 40.68 -2.84 -34.99
C GLU A 128 41.11 -1.45 -34.52
N ALA A 129 41.60 -0.66 -35.46
CA ALA A 129 42.20 0.65 -35.21
C ALA A 129 41.17 1.69 -34.73
N LYS A 130 41.68 2.77 -34.12
CA LYS A 130 40.91 3.98 -33.78
C LYS A 130 40.40 4.68 -35.05
N GLU A 131 39.28 4.23 -35.61
CA GLU A 131 38.43 5.06 -36.46
C GLU A 131 37.29 5.67 -35.62
N PRO A 132 37.07 7.00 -35.69
CA PRO A 132 36.04 7.67 -34.91
C PRO A 132 34.67 7.55 -35.59
N ALA A 133 34.03 6.39 -35.51
CA ALA A 133 32.68 6.14 -35.98
C ALA A 133 31.72 5.91 -34.82
N ALA A 134 31.01 6.98 -34.44
CA ALA A 134 29.97 7.06 -33.40
C ALA A 134 30.40 6.76 -31.96
N ALA A 135 29.91 7.59 -31.02
CA ALA A 135 30.03 7.37 -29.59
C ALA A 135 28.95 6.37 -29.14
N GLU A 136 29.17 5.08 -29.42
CA GLU A 136 28.22 4.02 -29.08
C GLU A 136 28.42 3.49 -27.66
N ASP A 137 27.27 3.20 -27.04
CA ASP A 137 26.99 2.97 -25.62
C ASP A 137 28.02 2.09 -24.84
N PRO A 138 28.58 2.57 -23.70
CA PRO A 138 29.50 1.80 -22.84
C PRO A 138 28.80 0.71 -22.00
N SER A 139 27.66 0.18 -22.44
CA SER A 139 26.87 -0.80 -21.70
C SER A 139 27.33 -2.25 -21.90
N ALA A 140 27.00 -3.11 -20.94
CA ALA A 140 27.23 -4.56 -21.05
C ALA A 140 26.34 -5.18 -22.13
N ARG A 141 26.91 -6.09 -22.94
CA ARG A 141 26.25 -6.65 -24.12
C ARG A 141 26.39 -8.16 -24.28
N ILE A 142 25.43 -8.74 -25.00
CA ILE A 142 25.50 -10.13 -25.48
C ILE A 142 26.52 -10.23 -26.62
N ILE A 143 27.43 -11.20 -26.52
CA ILE A 143 28.41 -11.56 -27.54
C ILE A 143 28.00 -12.91 -28.14
N SER A 144 27.95 -13.00 -29.47
CA SER A 144 27.62 -14.25 -30.15
C SER A 144 28.26 -14.34 -31.54
N PRO A 145 29.03 -15.39 -31.84
CA PRO A 145 29.52 -15.67 -33.19
C PRO A 145 28.42 -15.75 -34.25
N ALA A 146 27.20 -16.16 -33.86
CA ALA A 146 26.04 -16.21 -34.74
C ALA A 146 25.57 -14.80 -35.16
N LEU A 147 25.57 -13.82 -34.25
CA LEU A 147 25.25 -12.42 -34.57
C LEU A 147 26.30 -11.80 -35.49
N ASP A 148 27.57 -12.02 -35.21
CA ASP A 148 28.65 -11.47 -36.02
C ASP A 148 28.68 -12.11 -37.42
N LEU A 149 28.34 -13.41 -37.53
CA LEU A 149 28.18 -14.08 -38.82
C LEU A 149 27.07 -13.47 -39.67
N VAL A 150 25.85 -13.25 -39.14
CA VAL A 150 24.74 -12.67 -39.94
C VAL A 150 25.01 -11.23 -40.34
N ARG A 151 25.58 -10.41 -39.44
CA ARG A 151 26.00 -9.03 -39.72
C ARG A 151 27.06 -8.98 -40.83
N LEU A 152 28.07 -9.84 -40.73
CA LEU A 152 29.16 -9.91 -41.71
C LEU A 152 28.70 -10.47 -43.05
N ALA A 153 27.76 -11.42 -43.07
CA ALA A 153 27.13 -11.92 -44.29
C ALA A 153 26.45 -10.79 -45.06
N LYS A 154 25.67 -9.93 -44.38
CA LYS A 154 25.05 -8.75 -44.97
C LYS A 154 26.10 -7.73 -45.44
N LYS A 155 27.14 -7.46 -44.65
CA LYS A 155 28.24 -6.54 -45.02
C LYS A 155 29.02 -7.00 -46.27
N LEU A 156 29.07 -8.31 -46.52
CA LEU A 156 29.78 -8.93 -47.66
C LEU A 156 28.86 -9.39 -48.81
N ASP A 157 27.57 -9.08 -48.77
CA ASP A 157 26.56 -9.56 -49.73
C ASP A 157 26.50 -11.10 -49.88
N LYS A 158 26.83 -11.82 -48.80
CA LYS A 158 26.80 -13.30 -48.69
C LYS A 158 25.53 -13.83 -48.02
N SER A 159 24.53 -12.99 -47.72
CA SER A 159 23.35 -13.38 -46.93
C SER A 159 22.55 -14.55 -47.50
N GLU A 160 22.40 -14.65 -48.82
CA GLU A 160 21.70 -15.79 -49.43
C GLU A 160 22.57 -17.06 -49.43
N THR A 161 23.89 -16.93 -49.63
CA THR A 161 24.83 -18.04 -49.45
C THR A 161 24.78 -18.60 -48.03
N LEU A 162 24.72 -17.71 -47.03
CA LEU A 162 24.54 -18.09 -45.63
C LEU A 162 23.18 -18.78 -45.40
N ARG A 163 22.08 -18.24 -45.95
CA ARG A 163 20.74 -18.84 -45.84
C ARG A 163 20.72 -20.28 -46.35
N GLN A 164 21.27 -20.53 -47.55
CA GLN A 164 21.34 -21.88 -48.11
C GLN A 164 22.21 -22.80 -47.25
N ALA A 165 23.38 -22.35 -46.78
CA ALA A 165 24.24 -23.14 -45.89
C ALA A 165 23.54 -23.52 -44.57
N ILE A 166 22.70 -22.64 -44.01
CA ILE A 166 21.90 -22.93 -42.82
C ILE A 166 20.81 -23.97 -43.11
N LEU A 167 20.13 -23.88 -44.25
CA LEU A 167 19.05 -24.80 -44.65
C LEU A 167 19.56 -26.20 -45.03
N GLU A 168 20.73 -26.29 -45.68
CA GLU A 168 21.37 -27.55 -46.07
C GLU A 168 22.03 -28.30 -44.89
N ALA A 169 22.35 -27.59 -43.80
CA ALA A 169 22.98 -28.19 -42.62
C ALA A 169 22.03 -29.16 -41.86
N PRO A 170 22.54 -30.30 -41.34
CA PRO A 170 21.71 -31.35 -40.77
C PRO A 170 21.08 -30.99 -39.40
N ALA A 171 19.76 -30.80 -39.38
CA ALA A 171 18.96 -30.61 -38.16
C ALA A 171 18.17 -31.89 -37.78
N THR A 172 18.88 -32.86 -37.20
CA THR A 172 18.38 -34.23 -36.98
C THR A 172 17.32 -34.38 -35.87
N ASN A 173 17.27 -33.46 -34.91
CA ASN A 173 16.35 -33.52 -33.76
C ASN A 173 15.66 -32.16 -33.52
N VAL A 174 14.72 -32.10 -32.56
CA VAL A 174 13.90 -30.90 -32.29
C VAL A 174 14.76 -29.72 -31.84
N ARG A 175 15.73 -29.93 -30.93
CA ARG A 175 16.68 -28.90 -30.48
C ARG A 175 17.44 -28.30 -31.66
N GLN A 176 18.08 -29.14 -32.48
CA GLN A 176 18.85 -28.69 -33.64
C GLN A 176 17.98 -27.92 -34.66
N ARG A 177 16.69 -28.28 -34.82
CA ARG A 177 15.76 -27.50 -35.63
C ARG A 177 15.44 -26.15 -35.02
N CYS A 178 15.25 -26.05 -33.70
CA CYS A 178 15.06 -24.77 -33.03
C CYS A 178 16.31 -23.86 -33.13
N ASP A 179 17.51 -24.43 -33.06
CA ASP A 179 18.76 -23.69 -33.25
C ASP A 179 18.89 -23.20 -34.71
N GLN A 180 18.57 -24.05 -35.70
CA GLN A 180 18.49 -23.68 -37.12
C GLN A 180 17.47 -22.55 -37.37
N THR A 181 16.25 -22.67 -36.81
CA THR A 181 15.21 -21.63 -36.88
C THR A 181 15.68 -20.33 -36.23
N SER A 182 16.36 -20.40 -35.08
CA SER A 182 16.90 -19.22 -34.40
C SER A 182 17.91 -18.47 -35.27
N LEU A 183 18.82 -19.20 -35.94
CA LEU A 183 19.80 -18.59 -36.84
C LEU A 183 19.15 -17.96 -38.09
N LEU A 184 18.07 -18.55 -38.61
CA LEU A 184 17.26 -17.96 -39.68
C LEU A 184 16.50 -16.70 -39.23
N ILE A 185 15.98 -16.66 -37.99
CA ILE A 185 15.36 -15.47 -37.41
C ILE A 185 16.39 -14.34 -37.34
N LEU A 186 17.58 -14.59 -36.79
CA LEU A 186 18.64 -13.59 -36.69
C LEU A 186 19.03 -13.01 -38.06
N LEU A 187 19.09 -13.86 -39.09
CA LEU A 187 19.35 -13.42 -40.46
C LEU A 187 18.19 -12.60 -41.06
N ALA A 188 16.94 -12.98 -40.79
CA ALA A 188 15.76 -12.24 -41.25
C ALA A 188 15.66 -10.85 -40.60
N ILE A 189 15.88 -10.75 -39.28
CA ILE A 189 15.95 -9.47 -38.55
C ILE A 189 17.08 -8.59 -39.12
N GLU A 190 18.27 -9.15 -39.33
CA GLU A 190 19.40 -8.39 -39.87
C GLU A 190 19.14 -7.89 -41.30
N LEU A 191 18.36 -8.62 -42.10
CA LEU A 191 17.92 -8.19 -43.43
C LEU A 191 16.73 -7.21 -43.42
N GLY A 192 16.05 -7.01 -42.28
CA GLY A 192 14.81 -6.23 -42.19
C GLY A 192 13.58 -6.93 -42.77
N ASP A 193 13.60 -8.27 -42.85
CA ASP A 193 12.46 -9.08 -43.31
C ASP A 193 11.59 -9.48 -42.11
N ASP A 194 10.82 -8.51 -41.61
CA ASP A 194 9.93 -8.70 -40.47
C ASP A 194 8.85 -9.77 -40.73
N SER A 195 8.47 -10.00 -41.99
CA SER A 195 7.47 -11.01 -42.36
C SER A 195 7.99 -12.43 -42.20
N GLU A 196 9.19 -12.72 -42.72
CA GLU A 196 9.83 -14.02 -42.54
C GLU A 196 10.27 -14.23 -41.07
N ALA A 197 10.77 -13.18 -40.41
CA ALA A 197 11.09 -13.23 -38.98
C ALA A 197 9.86 -13.60 -38.14
N THR A 198 8.69 -12.98 -38.40
CA THR A 198 7.43 -13.32 -37.72
C THR A 198 7.03 -14.77 -37.94
N ARG A 199 7.07 -15.26 -39.19
CA ARG A 199 6.75 -16.66 -39.54
C ARG A 199 7.65 -17.66 -38.82
N LEU A 200 8.95 -17.36 -38.70
CA LEU A 200 9.93 -18.20 -38.01
C LEU A 200 9.77 -18.12 -36.48
N PHE A 201 9.40 -16.96 -35.92
CA PHE A 201 9.06 -16.84 -34.49
C PHE A 201 7.85 -17.70 -34.11
N ASP A 202 6.78 -17.69 -34.92
CA ASP A 202 5.63 -18.57 -34.71
C ASP A 202 6.03 -20.06 -34.73
N GLU A 203 6.94 -20.44 -35.63
CA GLU A 203 7.48 -21.80 -35.73
C GLU A 203 8.30 -22.18 -34.49
N LEU A 204 9.18 -21.30 -34.02
CA LEU A 204 10.02 -21.51 -32.84
C LEU A 204 9.18 -21.58 -31.55
N PHE A 205 8.33 -20.58 -31.30
CA PHE A 205 7.53 -20.49 -30.07
C PHE A 205 6.51 -21.61 -29.94
N LYS A 206 5.95 -22.10 -31.06
CA LYS A 206 5.07 -23.28 -31.08
C LYS A 206 5.75 -24.56 -30.59
N GLN A 207 7.08 -24.68 -30.73
CA GLN A 207 7.84 -25.80 -30.17
C GLN A 207 8.20 -25.54 -28.69
N VAL A 208 8.76 -24.36 -28.37
CA VAL A 208 9.43 -24.15 -27.07
C VAL A 208 8.51 -23.72 -25.93
N LEU A 209 7.40 -23.02 -26.18
CA LEU A 209 6.55 -22.50 -25.09
C LEU A 209 5.81 -23.60 -24.30
N GLY A 210 5.59 -24.76 -24.93
CA GLY A 210 4.93 -25.92 -24.32
C GLY A 210 5.87 -26.95 -23.68
N ASP A 211 7.19 -26.82 -23.88
CA ASP A 211 8.20 -27.77 -23.40
C ASP A 211 9.33 -27.04 -22.67
N PRO A 212 9.26 -26.95 -21.32
CA PRO A 212 10.30 -26.30 -20.51
C PRO A 212 11.69 -26.96 -20.62
N VAL A 213 11.76 -28.25 -20.96
CA VAL A 213 13.04 -28.96 -21.11
C VAL A 213 13.69 -28.60 -22.44
N LEU A 214 12.91 -28.54 -23.52
CA LEU A 214 13.38 -28.04 -24.80
C LEU A 214 13.79 -26.56 -24.69
N LEU A 215 12.94 -25.72 -24.07
CA LEU A 215 13.23 -24.30 -23.84
C LEU A 215 14.57 -24.11 -23.13
N ASP A 216 14.87 -24.92 -22.11
CA ASP A 216 16.16 -24.87 -21.41
C ASP A 216 17.35 -25.23 -22.32
N GLN A 217 17.19 -26.23 -23.20
CA GLN A 217 18.21 -26.64 -24.15
C GLN A 217 18.50 -25.58 -25.23
N VAL A 218 17.51 -24.77 -25.63
CA VAL A 218 17.62 -23.79 -26.72
C VAL A 218 17.60 -22.32 -26.25
N ARG A 219 17.64 -22.09 -24.93
CA ARG A 219 17.49 -20.76 -24.30
C ARG A 219 18.43 -19.68 -24.85
N GLN A 220 19.61 -20.07 -25.33
CA GLN A 220 20.61 -19.14 -25.89
C GLN A 220 20.17 -18.59 -27.25
N GLY A 221 19.68 -19.44 -28.16
CA GLY A 221 19.11 -19.01 -29.43
C GLY A 221 17.83 -18.19 -29.26
N VAL A 222 16.96 -18.61 -28.33
CA VAL A 222 15.73 -17.85 -27.98
C VAL A 222 16.09 -16.46 -27.44
N LEU A 223 17.05 -16.35 -26.51
CA LEU A 223 17.49 -15.08 -25.93
C LEU A 223 18.01 -14.12 -27.01
N LEU A 224 18.87 -14.60 -27.91
CA LEU A 224 19.39 -13.79 -29.02
C LEU A 224 18.26 -13.27 -29.92
N CYS A 225 17.30 -14.14 -30.27
CA CYS A 225 16.18 -13.74 -31.13
C CYS A 225 15.30 -12.69 -30.45
N VAL A 226 14.92 -12.86 -29.17
CA VAL A 226 14.04 -11.92 -28.49
C VAL A 226 14.72 -10.59 -28.14
N ASP A 227 16.02 -10.59 -27.81
CA ASP A 227 16.78 -9.36 -27.61
C ASP A 227 16.86 -8.54 -28.91
N ARG A 228 17.25 -9.17 -30.04
CA ARG A 228 17.25 -8.51 -31.36
C ARG A 228 15.86 -8.02 -31.78
N ALA A 229 14.80 -8.78 -31.51
CA ALA A 229 13.42 -8.37 -31.84
C ALA A 229 12.90 -7.24 -30.93
N SER A 230 13.37 -7.14 -29.68
CA SER A 230 12.99 -6.07 -28.75
C SER A 230 13.52 -4.69 -29.14
N GLU A 231 14.50 -4.63 -30.05
CA GLU A 231 15.08 -3.39 -30.60
C GLU A 231 14.59 -3.06 -32.02
N ALA A 232 13.85 -3.98 -32.67
CA ALA A 232 13.32 -3.80 -34.01
C ALA A 232 11.92 -3.18 -33.97
N SER A 233 11.62 -2.27 -34.91
CA SER A 233 10.50 -1.33 -34.81
C SER A 233 9.10 -1.95 -34.70
N GLU A 234 8.87 -3.12 -35.29
CA GLU A 234 7.56 -3.81 -35.22
C GLU A 234 7.63 -5.23 -34.61
N LEU A 235 8.80 -5.89 -34.63
CA LEU A 235 8.94 -7.27 -34.14
C LEU A 235 8.79 -7.41 -32.63
N TRP A 236 8.97 -6.32 -31.85
CA TRP A 236 8.67 -6.33 -30.42
C TRP A 236 7.21 -6.77 -30.15
N ARG A 237 6.27 -6.48 -31.06
CA ARG A 237 4.86 -6.89 -30.96
C ARG A 237 4.68 -8.40 -31.03
N VAL A 238 5.51 -9.07 -31.82
CA VAL A 238 5.50 -10.53 -32.02
C VAL A 238 6.01 -11.25 -30.78
N VAL A 239 7.10 -10.74 -30.19
CA VAL A 239 7.75 -11.39 -29.04
C VAL A 239 7.14 -11.03 -27.68
N ARG A 240 6.23 -10.05 -27.58
CA ARG A 240 5.74 -9.52 -26.29
C ARG A 240 5.07 -10.53 -25.36
N GLU A 241 4.21 -11.41 -25.88
CA GLU A 241 3.55 -12.43 -25.05
C GLU A 241 4.53 -13.61 -24.79
N PRO A 242 5.23 -14.17 -25.79
CA PRO A 242 6.23 -15.21 -25.58
C PRO A 242 7.31 -14.84 -24.54
N ILE A 243 7.88 -13.64 -24.60
CA ILE A 243 8.94 -13.23 -23.68
C ILE A 243 8.44 -13.10 -22.23
N GLY A 244 7.19 -12.65 -22.05
CA GLY A 244 6.53 -12.62 -20.74
C GLY A 244 6.32 -14.03 -20.16
N VAL A 245 5.84 -14.97 -20.99
CA VAL A 245 5.68 -16.39 -20.61
C VAL A 245 7.02 -17.04 -20.27
N ILE A 246 8.06 -16.84 -21.09
CA ILE A 246 9.42 -17.36 -20.83
C ILE A 246 9.97 -16.77 -19.53
N THR A 247 9.86 -15.47 -19.32
CA THR A 247 10.31 -14.80 -18.08
C THR A 247 9.57 -15.34 -16.84
N GLN A 248 8.28 -15.66 -16.97
CA GLN A 248 7.49 -16.26 -15.90
C GLN A 248 7.89 -17.73 -15.62
N ASN A 249 8.26 -18.52 -16.63
CA ASN A 249 8.72 -19.90 -16.45
C ASN A 249 9.99 -19.98 -15.59
N TYR A 250 10.94 -19.05 -15.80
CA TYR A 250 12.20 -18.98 -15.06
C TYR A 250 12.12 -18.16 -13.76
N ARG A 251 10.92 -17.78 -13.33
CA ARG A 251 10.74 -16.84 -12.23
C ARG A 251 11.11 -17.43 -10.87
N THR A 252 10.95 -18.74 -10.70
CA THR A 252 11.29 -19.49 -9.49
C THR A 252 12.79 -19.76 -9.34
N GLU A 253 13.60 -19.54 -10.37
CA GLU A 253 15.06 -19.75 -10.28
C GLU A 253 15.72 -18.77 -9.31
N TYR A 254 16.47 -19.31 -8.35
CA TYR A 254 17.15 -18.53 -7.32
C TYR A 254 18.51 -17.99 -7.79
N ASP A 255 19.19 -18.74 -8.67
CA ASP A 255 20.49 -18.38 -9.27
C ASP A 255 20.30 -17.64 -10.60
N ARG A 256 20.14 -16.31 -10.51
CA ARG A 256 19.89 -15.44 -11.67
C ARG A 256 21.18 -15.07 -12.40
N LYS A 257 21.76 -16.06 -13.09
CA LYS A 257 22.85 -15.94 -14.07
C LYS A 257 22.59 -14.89 -15.16
N ALA A 258 23.63 -14.42 -15.84
CA ALA A 258 23.58 -13.35 -16.85
C ALA A 258 22.41 -13.48 -17.85
N TRP A 259 22.21 -14.67 -18.44
CA TRP A 259 21.16 -14.91 -19.43
C TRP A 259 19.74 -14.56 -18.92
N HIS A 260 19.44 -14.79 -17.63
CA HIS A 260 18.18 -14.39 -17.01
C HIS A 260 18.01 -12.86 -16.94
N ARG A 261 19.13 -12.14 -16.77
CA ARG A 261 19.13 -10.67 -16.68
C ARG A 261 18.92 -10.05 -18.05
N TYR A 262 19.57 -10.59 -19.08
CA TYR A 262 19.33 -10.19 -20.47
C TYR A 262 17.90 -10.51 -20.92
N LEU A 263 17.32 -11.66 -20.51
CA LEU A 263 15.91 -11.95 -20.77
C LEU A 263 14.99 -10.91 -20.11
N GLY A 264 15.22 -10.58 -18.84
CA GLY A 264 14.46 -9.54 -18.13
C GLY A 264 14.65 -8.14 -18.72
N ASN A 265 15.85 -7.82 -19.21
CA ASN A 265 16.16 -6.57 -19.89
C ASN A 265 15.48 -6.46 -21.27
N ALA A 266 15.51 -7.52 -22.09
CA ALA A 266 14.75 -7.59 -23.33
C ALA A 266 13.23 -7.46 -23.09
N TYR A 267 12.70 -8.03 -22.00
CA TYR A 267 11.32 -7.80 -21.61
C TYR A 267 11.05 -6.35 -21.19
N ALA A 268 11.97 -5.71 -20.45
CA ALA A 268 11.89 -4.29 -20.12
C ALA A 268 11.90 -3.38 -21.37
N LYS A 269 12.72 -3.69 -22.38
CA LYS A 269 12.70 -3.02 -23.71
C LYS A 269 11.32 -3.12 -24.35
N VAL A 270 10.73 -4.31 -24.42
CA VAL A 270 9.38 -4.53 -24.97
C VAL A 270 8.30 -3.75 -24.21
N LEU A 271 8.33 -3.76 -22.86
CA LEU A 271 7.36 -3.01 -22.05
C LEU A 271 7.45 -1.49 -22.27
N LYS A 272 8.65 -0.97 -22.58
CA LYS A 272 8.88 0.43 -22.93
C LYS A 272 8.27 0.79 -24.29
N GLU A 273 8.43 -0.06 -25.31
CA GLU A 273 7.78 0.15 -26.61
C GLU A 273 6.26 0.01 -26.55
N MET A 274 5.74 -0.91 -25.72
CA MET A 274 4.29 -1.00 -25.47
C MET A 274 3.69 0.32 -24.99
N GLN A 275 4.35 1.01 -24.05
CA GLN A 275 3.87 2.30 -23.53
C GLN A 275 4.04 3.44 -24.52
N ARG A 276 5.15 3.49 -25.27
CA ARG A 276 5.37 4.49 -26.33
C ARG A 276 4.28 4.50 -27.41
N HIS A 277 3.68 3.33 -27.65
CA HIS A 277 2.62 3.16 -28.63
C HIS A 277 1.18 3.22 -28.06
N ASP A 278 1.02 3.39 -26.75
CA ASP A 278 -0.29 3.55 -26.12
C ASP A 278 -0.62 5.05 -26.03
N SER A 279 -1.59 5.52 -26.82
CA SER A 279 -1.87 6.96 -27.01
C SER A 279 -2.35 7.68 -25.75
N ASP A 280 -2.84 6.92 -24.77
CA ASP A 280 -3.45 7.42 -23.55
C ASP A 280 -2.50 7.24 -22.34
N ALA A 281 -1.29 6.69 -22.55
CA ALA A 281 -0.31 6.48 -21.50
C ALA A 281 0.43 7.78 -21.13
N ILE A 282 0.55 8.04 -19.82
CA ILE A 282 1.42 9.11 -19.31
C ILE A 282 2.86 8.77 -19.69
N ALA A 283 3.61 9.78 -20.16
CA ALA A 283 5.01 9.62 -20.55
C ALA A 283 5.84 9.07 -19.37
N ALA A 284 6.26 7.82 -19.49
CA ALA A 284 7.07 7.17 -18.47
C ALA A 284 8.54 7.57 -18.60
N GLU A 285 9.13 8.06 -17.51
CA GLU A 285 10.52 8.49 -17.47
C GLU A 285 11.42 7.38 -16.94
N SER A 286 12.68 7.33 -17.40
CA SER A 286 13.68 6.38 -16.90
C SER A 286 14.65 6.97 -15.88
N ARG A 287 14.44 8.24 -15.48
CA ARG A 287 15.27 8.99 -14.53
C ARG A 287 14.36 9.92 -13.71
N SER A 288 14.87 10.43 -12.60
CA SER A 288 14.22 11.43 -11.76
C SER A 288 15.28 12.38 -11.19
N GLU A 289 14.89 13.62 -10.92
CA GLU A 289 15.72 14.58 -10.18
C GLU A 289 15.65 14.39 -8.66
N GLN A 290 14.55 13.81 -8.17
CA GLN A 290 14.32 13.56 -6.73
C GLN A 290 14.84 12.19 -6.27
N TRP A 291 15.00 11.23 -7.20
CA TRP A 291 15.40 9.86 -6.91
C TRP A 291 16.61 9.43 -7.75
N ILE A 292 17.73 9.16 -7.08
CA ILE A 292 18.99 8.73 -7.67
C ILE A 292 19.03 7.20 -7.73
N GLN A 293 19.08 6.65 -8.94
CA GLN A 293 19.39 5.24 -9.15
C GLN A 293 20.81 4.92 -8.70
N ALA A 294 20.94 3.82 -7.96
CA ALA A 294 22.20 3.23 -7.53
C ALA A 294 22.11 1.71 -7.60
N THR A 295 23.20 1.05 -7.97
CA THR A 295 23.24 -0.40 -8.21
C THR A 295 24.30 -1.04 -7.34
N ARG A 296 23.99 -2.04 -6.51
CA ARG A 296 25.01 -2.72 -5.69
C ARG A 296 25.87 -3.65 -6.56
N GLU A 297 26.93 -3.09 -7.11
CA GLU A 297 27.86 -3.74 -8.02
C GLU A 297 29.10 -4.24 -7.30
N THR A 298 29.35 -5.55 -7.34
CA THR A 298 30.62 -6.16 -6.97
C THR A 298 31.36 -6.67 -8.21
N ALA A 299 32.60 -7.08 -8.04
CA ALA A 299 33.41 -7.75 -9.06
C ALA A 299 32.68 -8.93 -9.75
N PHE A 300 31.75 -9.59 -9.05
CA PHE A 300 30.96 -10.67 -9.64
C PHE A 300 29.92 -10.18 -10.64
N GLU A 301 29.12 -9.15 -10.31
CA GLU A 301 28.08 -8.66 -11.22
C GLU A 301 28.72 -8.02 -12.48
N HIS A 302 29.77 -7.22 -12.30
CA HIS A 302 30.47 -6.60 -13.43
C HIS A 302 31.27 -7.61 -14.28
N GLY A 303 32.06 -8.49 -13.66
CA GLY A 303 32.79 -9.56 -14.37
C GLY A 303 31.87 -10.61 -15.04
N SER A 304 30.59 -10.63 -14.66
CA SER A 304 29.54 -11.40 -15.35
C SER A 304 28.79 -10.60 -16.44
N ALA A 305 29.13 -9.32 -16.63
CA ALA A 305 28.58 -8.40 -17.61
C ALA A 305 27.05 -8.38 -17.62
N PHE A 306 26.44 -8.14 -16.46
CA PHE A 306 24.98 -7.98 -16.34
C PHE A 306 24.50 -6.68 -17.02
N PRO A 307 23.32 -6.65 -17.65
CA PRO A 307 22.76 -5.46 -18.29
C PRO A 307 22.24 -4.47 -17.24
N GLU A 308 22.23 -3.18 -17.58
CA GLU A 308 21.83 -2.11 -16.66
C GLU A 308 20.40 -2.29 -16.10
N ALA A 309 20.23 -1.91 -14.83
CA ALA A 309 18.94 -1.91 -14.17
C ALA A 309 18.01 -0.85 -14.80
N HIS A 310 16.79 -1.26 -15.15
CA HIS A 310 15.80 -0.40 -15.79
C HIS A 310 14.70 -0.05 -14.78
N TRP A 311 14.65 1.23 -14.39
CA TRP A 311 13.56 1.79 -13.61
C TRP A 311 12.60 2.58 -14.50
N GLN A 312 11.33 2.54 -14.13
CA GLN A 312 10.24 3.22 -14.80
C GLN A 312 9.50 4.08 -13.79
N PHE A 313 9.51 5.40 -14.02
CA PHE A 313 8.80 6.40 -13.25
C PHE A 313 7.53 6.82 -14.01
N VAL A 314 6.42 6.86 -13.29
CA VAL A 314 5.13 7.41 -13.72
C VAL A 314 4.64 8.29 -12.55
N PRO A 315 3.89 9.38 -12.75
CA PRO A 315 3.40 10.19 -11.63
C PRO A 315 2.72 9.34 -10.55
N GLY A 316 3.22 9.40 -9.32
CA GLY A 316 2.71 8.60 -8.20
C GLY A 316 3.12 7.12 -8.19
N SER A 317 4.03 6.65 -9.06
CA SER A 317 4.40 5.23 -9.15
C SER A 317 5.82 5.01 -9.68
N VAL A 318 6.50 3.98 -9.17
CA VAL A 318 7.79 3.53 -9.71
C VAL A 318 7.89 2.01 -9.79
N ARG A 319 8.56 1.49 -10.81
CA ARG A 319 8.75 0.05 -11.05
C ARG A 319 10.17 -0.28 -11.52
N SER A 320 10.75 -1.34 -10.96
CA SER A 320 11.96 -2.01 -11.47
C SER A 320 11.55 -3.03 -12.53
N LEU A 321 11.89 -2.77 -13.79
CA LEU A 321 11.57 -3.64 -14.92
C LEU A 321 12.66 -4.70 -15.15
N SER A 322 13.93 -4.33 -15.00
CA SER A 322 15.07 -5.25 -14.96
C SER A 322 16.05 -4.81 -13.89
N SER A 323 16.78 -5.77 -13.32
CA SER A 323 17.71 -5.52 -12.22
C SER A 323 19.11 -6.03 -12.55
N TYR A 324 20.13 -5.27 -12.18
CA TYR A 324 21.55 -5.62 -12.32
C TYR A 324 22.00 -6.37 -11.05
N GLY A 325 21.97 -5.67 -9.92
CA GLY A 325 22.28 -6.22 -8.61
C GLY A 325 21.06 -6.14 -7.70
N ASP A 326 21.30 -5.97 -6.41
CA ASP A 326 20.31 -5.28 -5.58
C ASP A 326 20.35 -3.80 -5.96
N ASP A 327 19.22 -3.29 -6.44
CA ASP A 327 19.12 -1.95 -7.02
C ASP A 327 18.30 -1.04 -6.12
N PHE A 328 18.74 0.21 -6.03
CA PHE A 328 18.23 1.20 -5.10
C PHE A 328 17.84 2.49 -5.84
N LEU A 329 16.79 3.14 -5.35
CA LEU A 329 16.48 4.54 -5.66
C LEU A 329 16.62 5.34 -4.37
N PHE A 330 17.72 6.08 -4.23
CA PHE A 330 17.98 6.96 -3.10
C PHE A 330 17.25 8.29 -3.26
N PHE A 331 16.61 8.79 -2.21
CA PHE A 331 16.11 10.15 -2.21
C PHE A 331 17.30 11.13 -2.27
N VAL A 332 17.19 12.19 -3.07
CA VAL A 332 18.31 13.08 -3.39
C VAL A 332 18.86 13.80 -2.15
N SER A 333 18.03 14.12 -1.16
CA SER A 333 18.45 14.86 0.03
C SER A 333 18.63 13.94 1.25
N PRO A 334 19.71 14.07 2.04
CA PRO A 334 19.84 13.39 3.32
C PRO A 334 18.82 13.94 4.33
N LEU A 335 18.13 13.06 5.07
CA LEU A 335 17.07 13.41 6.02
C LEU A 335 17.44 13.00 7.45
N ARG A 336 17.16 13.86 8.43
CA ARG A 336 17.34 13.61 9.87
C ARG A 336 16.23 14.26 10.70
N GLY A 337 16.07 13.83 11.94
CA GLY A 337 15.03 14.36 12.84
C GLY A 337 13.65 13.78 12.54
N ASP A 338 12.60 14.60 12.72
CA ASP A 338 11.23 14.11 12.72
C ASP A 338 10.58 14.17 11.32
N TYR A 339 10.33 12.99 10.74
CA TYR A 339 9.70 12.80 9.45
C TYR A 339 9.05 11.42 9.32
N SER A 340 8.18 11.27 8.33
CA SER A 340 7.54 10.00 7.98
C SER A 340 7.70 9.74 6.48
N VAL A 341 7.85 8.47 6.12
CA VAL A 341 7.90 8.00 4.73
C VAL A 341 6.94 6.84 4.57
N GLU A 342 5.93 6.98 3.72
CA GLU A 342 4.85 5.98 3.59
C GLU A 342 4.34 5.82 2.15
N GLY A 343 3.98 4.60 1.79
CA GLY A 343 3.44 4.23 0.48
C GLY A 343 3.10 2.74 0.37
N GLU A 344 2.53 2.35 -0.77
CA GLU A 344 2.17 0.96 -1.07
C GLU A 344 3.32 0.27 -1.80
N ALA A 345 4.09 -0.56 -1.10
CA ALA A 345 5.14 -1.39 -1.70
C ALA A 345 4.50 -2.55 -2.47
N THR A 346 4.98 -2.90 -3.67
CA THR A 346 4.53 -4.14 -4.31
C THR A 346 5.01 -5.35 -3.50
N GLY A 347 4.10 -6.31 -3.28
CA GLY A 347 4.29 -7.45 -2.38
C GLY A 347 4.09 -8.79 -3.08
N PHE A 348 4.95 -9.74 -2.74
CA PHE A 348 4.92 -11.15 -3.16
C PHE A 348 4.86 -11.43 -4.66
N GLY A 349 4.88 -12.72 -4.99
CA GLY A 349 4.89 -13.19 -6.38
C GLY A 349 6.08 -12.68 -7.19
N TYR A 350 7.26 -12.52 -6.57
CA TYR A 350 8.49 -11.98 -7.19
C TYR A 350 8.32 -10.53 -7.70
N ARG A 351 7.72 -9.69 -6.86
CA ARG A 351 7.52 -8.24 -7.04
C ARG A 351 7.85 -7.46 -5.75
N GLU A 352 8.60 -8.05 -4.83
CA GLU A 352 8.85 -7.49 -3.50
C GLU A 352 9.74 -6.23 -3.58
N ALA A 353 9.22 -5.09 -3.13
CA ALA A 353 10.01 -3.89 -2.87
C ALA A 353 10.09 -3.60 -1.37
N HIS A 354 11.13 -2.87 -0.98
CA HIS A 354 11.40 -2.53 0.41
C HIS A 354 11.74 -1.06 0.55
N LEU A 355 11.28 -0.45 1.64
CA LEU A 355 11.72 0.89 2.03
C LEU A 355 12.94 0.76 2.94
N MET A 356 13.97 1.53 2.64
CA MET A 356 15.19 1.69 3.42
C MET A 356 15.18 3.06 4.09
N ASP A 357 15.51 3.09 5.37
CA ASP A 357 15.65 4.29 6.18
C ASP A 357 16.75 4.05 7.23
N SER A 358 17.49 5.10 7.61
CA SER A 358 18.47 5.03 8.67
C SER A 358 19.45 3.86 8.52
N GLY A 359 19.89 3.58 7.27
CA GLY A 359 20.81 2.51 6.88
C GLY A 359 20.23 1.09 6.78
N TYR A 360 18.92 0.89 6.98
CA TYR A 360 18.31 -0.45 6.99
C TYR A 360 16.98 -0.50 6.23
N TRP A 361 16.73 -1.62 5.56
CA TRP A 361 15.43 -1.92 4.94
C TRP A 361 14.76 -3.08 5.66
N ILE A 362 13.43 -3.00 5.76
CA ILE A 362 12.59 -4.03 6.36
C ILE A 362 11.60 -4.55 5.32
N GLY A 363 11.35 -5.86 5.32
CA GLY A 363 10.40 -6.53 4.44
C GLY A 363 9.62 -7.61 5.15
N LEU A 364 8.55 -8.11 4.50
CA LEU A 364 7.75 -9.22 4.99
C LEU A 364 8.19 -10.53 4.33
N ALA A 365 8.44 -11.58 5.11
CA ALA A 365 8.69 -12.90 4.56
C ALA A 365 7.40 -13.55 4.05
N TYR A 366 7.51 -14.41 3.04
CA TYR A 366 6.38 -15.10 2.39
C TYR A 366 5.38 -15.79 3.34
N THR A 367 5.83 -16.25 4.51
CA THR A 367 4.95 -16.90 5.50
C THR A 367 4.12 -15.93 6.34
N HIS A 368 4.35 -14.62 6.23
CA HIS A 368 3.75 -13.57 7.07
C HIS A 368 4.07 -13.66 8.58
N GLU A 369 4.85 -14.65 9.01
CA GLU A 369 5.27 -14.86 10.41
C GLU A 369 6.61 -14.19 10.77
N HIS A 370 7.37 -13.73 9.79
CA HIS A 370 8.71 -13.16 9.99
C HIS A 370 8.87 -11.89 9.16
N ILE A 371 9.57 -10.91 9.71
CA ILE A 371 10.12 -9.81 8.91
C ILE A 371 11.55 -10.14 8.50
N MET A 372 12.00 -9.56 7.40
CA MET A 372 13.38 -9.57 6.93
C MET A 372 13.99 -8.21 7.27
N ILE A 373 15.16 -8.19 7.90
CA ILE A 373 15.93 -6.97 8.18
C ILE A 373 17.23 -7.05 7.39
N GLY A 374 17.52 -6.02 6.60
CA GLY A 374 18.76 -5.91 5.83
C GLY A 374 19.31 -4.49 5.72
N ASN A 375 20.40 -4.33 4.99
CA ASN A 375 21.00 -3.05 4.60
C ASN A 375 21.46 -3.13 3.13
N VAL A 376 22.25 -2.17 2.67
CA VAL A 376 22.80 -2.11 1.29
C VAL A 376 23.58 -3.34 0.87
N ARG A 377 24.11 -4.14 1.81
CA ARG A 377 24.85 -5.38 1.53
C ARG A 377 23.95 -6.58 1.28
N GLY A 378 22.67 -6.50 1.68
CA GLY A 378 21.69 -7.58 1.58
C GLY A 378 20.97 -7.84 2.90
N GLU A 379 20.37 -9.04 3.02
CA GLU A 379 19.61 -9.46 4.20
C GLU A 379 20.55 -9.86 5.35
N LEU A 380 20.28 -9.39 6.56
CA LEU A 380 21.07 -9.67 7.75
C LEU A 380 20.43 -10.74 8.65
N ARG A 381 19.10 -10.68 8.85
CA ARG A 381 18.36 -11.56 9.77
C ARG A 381 16.86 -11.59 9.49
N ARG A 382 16.19 -12.64 9.97
CA ARG A 382 14.73 -12.81 9.95
C ARG A 382 14.14 -13.04 11.34
N PRO A 383 13.87 -12.00 12.14
CA PRO A 383 13.15 -12.19 13.41
C PRO A 383 11.69 -12.58 13.15
N ARG A 384 11.14 -13.38 14.08
CA ARG A 384 9.74 -13.80 14.07
C ARG A 384 8.85 -12.70 14.69
N LEU A 385 7.65 -12.56 14.18
CA LEU A 385 6.58 -11.75 14.76
C LEU A 385 5.83 -12.53 15.86
N ASP A 386 5.31 -11.83 16.87
CA ASP A 386 4.53 -12.45 17.96
C ASP A 386 3.24 -13.12 17.44
N ALA A 387 2.64 -12.54 16.40
CA ALA A 387 1.56 -13.12 15.61
C ALA A 387 1.80 -12.86 14.10
N PRO A 388 1.31 -13.71 13.19
CA PRO A 388 1.38 -13.45 11.74
C PRO A 388 0.73 -12.11 11.37
N LEU A 389 1.16 -11.49 10.27
CA LEU A 389 0.36 -10.47 9.58
C LEU A 389 -0.75 -11.15 8.75
N THR A 390 -1.80 -10.40 8.44
CA THR A 390 -2.86 -10.80 7.51
C THR A 390 -2.28 -11.20 6.15
N ASP A 391 -2.88 -12.22 5.50
CA ASP A 391 -2.45 -12.68 4.17
C ASP A 391 -2.61 -11.58 3.11
N THR A 392 -1.49 -11.16 2.50
CA THR A 392 -1.44 -10.15 1.43
C THR A 392 -1.20 -10.75 0.02
N HIS A 393 -1.14 -12.08 -0.13
CA HIS A 393 -0.88 -12.71 -1.43
C HIS A 393 -1.96 -12.36 -2.48
N SER A 394 -3.21 -12.13 -2.06
CA SER A 394 -4.30 -11.69 -2.95
C SER A 394 -4.18 -10.23 -3.38
N ASP A 395 -3.53 -9.41 -2.56
CA ASP A 395 -3.53 -7.96 -2.70
C ASP A 395 -2.38 -7.51 -3.59
N GLY A 396 -1.23 -8.19 -3.50
CA GLY A 396 -0.02 -7.89 -4.28
C GLY A 396 0.68 -6.60 -3.87
N PHE A 397 0.30 -6.02 -2.73
CA PHE A 397 0.84 -4.81 -2.13
C PHE A 397 0.92 -4.95 -0.60
N ILE A 398 1.84 -4.19 0.01
CA ILE A 398 2.03 -4.09 1.46
C ILE A 398 2.17 -2.59 1.78
N HIS A 399 1.26 -2.07 2.60
CA HIS A 399 1.39 -0.69 3.07
C HIS A 399 2.61 -0.60 3.99
N THR A 400 3.59 0.20 3.60
CA THR A 400 4.87 0.32 4.30
C THR A 400 5.05 1.76 4.74
N HIS A 401 5.10 1.97 6.06
CA HIS A 401 5.31 3.28 6.68
C HIS A 401 6.50 3.20 7.64
N VAL A 402 7.48 4.07 7.45
CA VAL A 402 8.58 4.35 8.39
C VAL A 402 8.33 5.71 9.05
N ARG A 403 8.28 5.73 10.38
CA ARG A 403 8.05 6.92 11.19
C ARG A 403 9.25 7.19 12.08
N ASN A 404 9.92 8.31 11.84
CA ASN A 404 11.03 8.80 12.65
C ASN A 404 10.50 9.97 13.51
N ARG A 405 10.46 9.79 14.84
CA ARG A 405 10.12 10.85 15.81
C ARG A 405 10.93 10.69 17.09
N ASP A 406 11.37 11.79 17.69
CA ASP A 406 12.06 11.83 19.00
C ASP A 406 13.30 10.91 19.09
N GLY A 407 14.04 10.75 17.98
CA GLY A 407 15.18 9.83 17.90
C GLY A 407 14.81 8.34 17.91
N VAL A 408 13.56 8.00 17.59
CA VAL A 408 13.08 6.62 17.45
C VAL A 408 12.55 6.41 16.03
N SER A 409 13.00 5.34 15.40
CA SER A 409 12.47 4.84 14.13
C SER A 409 11.52 3.68 14.40
N GLU A 410 10.30 3.77 13.88
CA GLU A 410 9.26 2.74 13.95
C GLU A 410 8.78 2.38 12.54
N ILE A 411 8.67 1.09 12.26
CA ILE A 411 8.30 0.56 10.96
C ILE A 411 7.00 -0.21 11.11
N ILE A 412 6.03 0.21 10.32
CA ILE A 412 4.63 -0.19 10.37
C ILE A 412 4.30 -0.84 9.02
N LEU A 413 3.81 -2.08 9.06
CA LEU A 413 3.33 -2.81 7.88
C LEU A 413 1.83 -3.05 8.03
N ASN A 414 1.04 -2.68 7.01
CA ASN A 414 -0.43 -2.74 7.03
C ASN A 414 -1.06 -2.10 8.27
N GLY A 415 -0.45 -1.03 8.81
CA GLY A 415 -0.91 -0.31 10.00
C GLY A 415 -0.55 -0.96 11.35
N ARG A 416 0.17 -2.09 11.35
CA ARG A 416 0.71 -2.71 12.58
C ARG A 416 2.22 -2.45 12.71
N PRO A 417 2.71 -1.86 13.83
CA PRO A 417 4.15 -1.77 14.11
C PRO A 417 4.78 -3.17 14.15
N VAL A 418 5.86 -3.37 13.39
CA VAL A 418 6.60 -4.66 13.32
C VAL A 418 8.06 -4.54 13.75
N TYR A 419 8.63 -3.34 13.70
CA TYR A 419 10.01 -3.10 14.11
C TYR A 419 10.14 -1.70 14.72
N ARG A 420 10.93 -1.58 15.79
CA ARG A 420 11.21 -0.30 16.47
C ARG A 420 12.66 -0.27 16.91
N ARG A 421 13.31 0.89 16.77
CA ARG A 421 14.73 1.09 17.12
C ARG A 421 15.00 2.53 17.55
N THR A 422 15.79 2.73 18.60
CA THR A 422 16.40 4.03 18.91
C THR A 422 17.49 4.35 17.90
N LEU A 423 17.44 5.53 17.29
CA LEU A 423 18.47 6.02 16.39
C LEU A 423 19.69 6.49 17.18
N GLU A 424 20.88 6.31 16.58
CA GLU A 424 22.10 6.95 17.08
C GLU A 424 22.01 8.48 16.85
N LYS A 425 22.95 9.25 17.43
CA LYS A 425 22.93 10.73 17.32
C LYS A 425 23.03 11.21 15.86
N ASP A 426 23.82 10.51 15.06
CA ASP A 426 24.18 10.86 13.69
C ASP A 426 23.92 9.65 12.77
N PRO A 427 22.67 9.22 12.57
CA PRO A 427 22.36 8.02 11.77
C PRO A 427 22.71 8.25 10.29
N ASP A 428 22.84 7.13 9.57
CA ASP A 428 22.80 7.10 8.10
C ASP A 428 21.57 7.89 7.64
N PRO A 429 21.73 8.94 6.83
CA PRO A 429 20.65 9.91 6.59
C PRO A 429 19.81 9.56 5.36
N TRP A 430 19.96 8.37 4.77
CA TRP A 430 19.41 8.07 3.46
C TRP A 430 18.11 7.27 3.51
N VAL A 431 17.09 7.81 2.84
CA VAL A 431 15.88 7.08 2.45
C VAL A 431 16.10 6.48 1.06
N ALA A 432 15.74 5.21 0.87
CA ALA A 432 15.80 4.59 -0.46
C ALA A 432 14.71 3.51 -0.68
N ILE A 433 14.27 3.35 -1.93
CA ILE A 433 13.51 2.17 -2.36
C ILE A 433 14.52 1.10 -2.79
N ARG A 434 14.37 -0.15 -2.33
CA ARG A 434 15.17 -1.30 -2.79
C ARG A 434 14.32 -2.29 -3.59
N SER A 435 14.78 -2.65 -4.78
CA SER A 435 14.36 -3.86 -5.52
C SER A 435 15.46 -4.93 -5.41
N ASN A 436 15.09 -6.18 -5.11
CA ASN A 436 16.06 -7.28 -5.11
C ASN A 436 16.32 -7.78 -6.54
N TYR A 437 17.54 -8.24 -6.78
CA TYR A 437 17.99 -8.75 -8.08
C TYR A 437 17.15 -9.88 -8.74
N ARG A 438 16.22 -10.50 -8.00
CA ARG A 438 15.35 -11.59 -8.49
C ARG A 438 13.92 -11.15 -8.84
N VAL A 439 13.55 -9.90 -8.57
CA VAL A 439 12.15 -9.45 -8.52
C VAL A 439 11.91 -8.13 -9.25
N GLN A 440 10.69 -7.90 -9.71
CA GLN A 440 10.27 -6.67 -10.38
C GLN A 440 9.41 -5.83 -9.43
N GLY A 441 10.07 -5.25 -8.42
CA GLY A 441 9.42 -4.48 -7.35
C GLY A 441 9.19 -3.01 -7.69
N GLY A 442 8.38 -2.34 -6.88
CA GLY A 442 8.09 -0.92 -6.99
C GLY A 442 7.25 -0.38 -5.82
N PHE A 443 6.92 0.90 -5.89
CA PHE A 443 6.06 1.60 -4.92
C PHE A 443 4.99 2.43 -5.65
N ASP A 444 3.83 2.57 -5.01
CA ASP A 444 2.77 3.50 -5.40
C ASP A 444 2.48 4.48 -4.27
N GLY A 445 2.26 5.75 -4.61
CA GLY A 445 1.87 6.81 -3.68
C GLY A 445 2.88 7.07 -2.57
N LEU A 446 4.19 6.87 -2.82
CA LEU A 446 5.24 7.11 -1.82
C LEU A 446 5.37 8.60 -1.52
N THR A 447 5.12 8.98 -0.27
CA THR A 447 5.24 10.35 0.23
C THR A 447 6.27 10.45 1.34
N ILE A 448 6.91 11.61 1.45
CA ILE A 448 7.77 12.01 2.57
C ILE A 448 7.10 13.22 3.22
N THR A 449 6.86 13.15 4.53
CA THR A 449 6.12 14.17 5.30
C THR A 449 6.82 14.52 6.62
N GLY A 450 6.38 15.57 7.29
CA GLY A 450 7.00 16.08 8.52
C GLY A 450 7.99 17.22 8.27
N THR A 451 8.95 17.41 9.18
CA THR A 451 9.91 18.53 9.16
C THR A 451 11.35 18.04 9.33
N PRO A 452 11.88 17.24 8.39
CA PRO A 452 13.24 16.74 8.47
C PRO A 452 14.26 17.88 8.42
N THR A 453 15.32 17.75 9.20
CA THR A 453 16.55 18.53 9.03
C THR A 453 17.34 17.94 7.87
N ILE A 454 17.61 18.74 6.84
CA ILE A 454 18.51 18.38 5.74
C ILE A 454 19.88 18.99 6.05
N PRO A 455 20.89 18.20 6.45
CA PRO A 455 22.22 18.73 6.78
C PRO A 455 22.96 19.23 5.55
N GLU A 456 23.87 20.19 5.74
CA GLU A 456 24.83 20.63 4.70
C GLU A 456 26.01 19.67 4.54
N THR A 457 26.32 18.89 5.57
CA THR A 457 27.44 17.94 5.61
C THR A 457 27.04 16.71 6.40
N ILE A 458 27.39 15.53 5.90
CA ILE A 458 27.17 14.25 6.57
C ILE A 458 28.51 13.57 6.90
N SER A 459 28.55 12.76 7.95
CA SER A 459 29.60 11.75 8.09
C SER A 459 29.33 10.64 7.08
N LEU A 460 30.36 10.11 6.42
CA LEU A 460 30.23 8.87 5.64
C LEU A 460 30.45 7.63 6.50
N VAL A 461 30.78 7.79 7.79
CA VAL A 461 30.95 6.70 8.73
C VAL A 461 30.13 7.03 9.97
N GLU A 462 28.87 6.66 9.89
CA GLU A 462 27.81 6.92 10.86
C GLU A 462 27.79 5.88 11.98
N SER A 463 28.24 4.65 11.68
CA SER A 463 28.24 3.51 12.59
C SER A 463 29.48 2.62 12.39
N SER A 464 29.91 1.92 13.45
CA SER A 464 30.98 0.91 13.38
C SER A 464 30.65 -0.27 12.47
N GLU A 465 29.37 -0.50 12.15
CA GLU A 465 28.91 -1.52 11.21
C GLU A 465 29.10 -1.14 9.73
N LEU A 466 29.53 0.10 9.42
CA LEU A 466 29.71 0.62 8.06
C LEU A 466 28.45 0.42 7.19
N LEU A 467 27.32 0.95 7.65
CA LEU A 467 25.98 0.66 7.10
C LEU A 467 25.80 1.09 5.64
N GLY A 468 26.31 2.26 5.27
CA GLY A 468 26.30 2.77 3.90
C GLY A 468 27.37 2.17 2.97
N TRP A 469 28.16 1.18 3.41
CA TRP A 469 29.28 0.64 2.64
C TRP A 469 29.15 -0.85 2.33
N TYR A 470 29.74 -1.27 1.20
CA TYR A 470 29.94 -2.66 0.84
C TYR A 470 31.35 -2.92 0.28
N ASP A 471 31.79 -4.18 0.30
CA ASP A 471 33.09 -4.61 -0.23
C ASP A 471 32.94 -5.08 -1.69
N TYR A 472 33.66 -4.44 -2.61
CA TYR A 472 33.57 -4.73 -4.05
C TYR A 472 34.00 -6.16 -4.40
N TYR A 473 34.85 -6.78 -3.58
CA TYR A 473 35.31 -8.16 -3.81
C TYR A 473 34.55 -9.18 -2.94
N GLN A 474 33.42 -8.78 -2.34
CA GLN A 474 32.56 -9.68 -1.59
C GLN A 474 31.95 -10.74 -2.52
N ARG A 475 32.35 -12.01 -2.30
CA ARG A 475 31.86 -13.14 -3.11
C ARG A 475 30.34 -13.31 -3.00
N PRO A 476 29.65 -13.75 -4.07
CA PRO A 476 28.24 -14.14 -4.03
C PRO A 476 27.98 -15.18 -2.94
N GLY A 477 26.87 -15.02 -2.21
CA GLY A 477 26.55 -15.89 -1.06
C GLY A 477 27.43 -15.68 0.18
N GLY A 478 28.35 -14.71 0.16
CA GLY A 478 29.05 -14.25 1.35
C GLY A 478 28.08 -13.67 2.40
N ASN A 479 28.48 -13.69 3.67
CA ASN A 479 27.65 -13.18 4.77
C ASN A 479 27.48 -11.65 4.67
N PRO A 480 26.27 -11.10 4.45
CA PRO A 480 26.06 -9.65 4.29
C PRO A 480 26.39 -8.84 5.55
N GLY A 481 26.37 -9.46 6.73
CA GLY A 481 26.77 -8.84 8.00
C GLY A 481 28.28 -8.79 8.25
N LYS A 482 29.13 -9.10 7.25
CA LYS A 482 30.59 -9.03 7.36
C LYS A 482 31.22 -8.43 6.10
N LEU A 483 31.92 -7.31 6.28
CA LEU A 483 32.93 -6.81 5.32
C LEU A 483 34.25 -7.53 5.60
N ALA A 484 35.02 -7.88 4.57
CA ALA A 484 36.03 -8.94 4.68
C ALA A 484 37.11 -8.72 5.76
N GLY A 485 37.95 -7.69 5.61
CA GLY A 485 38.85 -7.21 6.67
C GLY A 485 38.52 -5.80 7.16
N TRP A 486 37.62 -5.11 6.45
CA TRP A 486 37.17 -3.76 6.76
C TRP A 486 36.45 -3.69 8.11
N SER A 487 36.84 -2.70 8.92
CA SER A 487 36.18 -2.37 10.18
C SER A 487 36.21 -0.86 10.41
N ALA A 488 35.22 -0.34 11.14
CA ALA A 488 35.25 1.01 11.67
C ALA A 488 35.35 0.98 13.20
N GLN A 489 36.23 1.81 13.75
CA GLN A 489 36.48 1.93 15.18
C GLN A 489 36.41 3.39 15.60
N VAL A 490 36.09 3.63 16.87
CA VAL A 490 36.12 4.97 17.44
C VAL A 490 37.56 5.36 17.77
N ALA A 491 38.06 6.40 17.11
CA ALA A 491 39.36 7.01 17.33
C ALA A 491 39.20 8.42 17.93
N VAL A 492 40.29 8.96 18.47
CA VAL A 492 40.36 10.35 18.95
C VAL A 492 41.37 11.10 18.09
N ASP A 493 41.06 12.32 17.69
CA ASP A 493 41.99 13.19 16.97
C ASP A 493 42.99 13.89 17.90
N SER A 494 43.84 14.75 17.32
CA SER A 494 44.85 15.51 18.09
C SER A 494 44.26 16.56 19.02
N ASP A 495 43.02 16.98 18.77
CA ASP A 495 42.32 18.06 19.47
C ASP A 495 41.34 17.51 20.52
N GLY A 496 41.22 16.17 20.61
CA GLY A 496 40.36 15.46 21.55
C GLY A 496 38.97 15.12 21.02
N ASN A 497 38.68 15.38 19.73
CA ASN A 497 37.39 15.03 19.15
C ASN A 497 37.33 13.54 18.80
N THR A 498 36.14 12.97 18.95
CA THR A 498 35.84 11.59 18.59
C THR A 498 35.54 11.46 17.10
N LEU A 499 36.31 10.67 16.37
CA LEU A 499 36.15 10.40 14.93
C LEU A 499 36.08 8.90 14.67
N ALA A 500 35.28 8.46 13.69
CA ALA A 500 35.37 7.09 13.22
C ALA A 500 36.61 6.90 12.32
N GLU A 501 37.36 5.82 12.56
CA GLU A 501 38.51 5.37 11.77
C GLU A 501 38.19 4.03 11.08
N VAL A 502 38.16 4.04 9.75
CA VAL A 502 38.04 2.87 8.88
C VAL A 502 39.42 2.24 8.69
N ARG A 503 39.49 0.91 8.80
CA ARG A 503 40.73 0.14 8.63
C ARG A 503 40.51 -1.15 7.81
N ASP A 504 41.45 -1.50 6.95
CA ASP A 504 41.67 -2.88 6.45
C ASP A 504 43.15 -3.25 6.65
N PRO A 505 43.45 -4.36 7.34
CA PRO A 505 44.83 -4.76 7.64
C PRO A 505 45.54 -5.35 6.42
N ARG A 506 46.84 -5.07 6.29
CA ARG A 506 47.68 -5.75 5.30
C ARG A 506 47.61 -7.27 5.49
N SER A 507 47.30 -8.01 4.42
CA SER A 507 47.22 -9.46 4.45
C SER A 507 48.60 -10.10 4.34
N ALA A 508 49.19 -10.45 5.49
CA ALA A 508 50.48 -11.14 5.56
C ALA A 508 50.47 -12.57 4.96
N ALA A 509 49.30 -13.10 4.61
CA ALA A 509 49.15 -14.41 3.97
C ALA A 509 49.30 -14.35 2.43
N LEU A 510 49.29 -13.15 1.83
CA LEU A 510 49.45 -12.97 0.39
C LEU A 510 50.93 -12.81 0.01
N PRO A 511 51.38 -13.38 -1.12
CA PRO A 511 52.72 -13.11 -1.65
C PRO A 511 52.86 -11.62 -1.99
N ALA A 512 53.98 -11.00 -1.60
CA ALA A 512 54.24 -9.61 -1.95
C ALA A 512 54.41 -9.45 -3.48
N GLY A 513 53.71 -8.47 -4.07
CA GLY A 513 53.67 -8.28 -5.52
C GLY A 513 52.66 -9.17 -6.24
N CYS A 514 51.70 -9.76 -5.51
CA CYS A 514 50.52 -10.37 -6.14
C CYS A 514 49.43 -9.36 -6.46
N ASP A 515 49.56 -8.14 -5.92
CA ASP A 515 48.77 -6.96 -6.25
C ASP A 515 47.28 -7.18 -6.07
N GLN A 516 46.93 -7.72 -4.90
CA GLN A 516 45.56 -8.04 -4.54
C GLN A 516 44.81 -6.76 -4.19
N GLU A 517 44.02 -6.29 -5.16
CA GLU A 517 43.12 -5.16 -5.01
C GLU A 517 42.12 -5.35 -3.87
N ARG A 518 41.78 -4.24 -3.20
CA ARG A 518 40.71 -4.12 -2.21
C ARG A 518 40.00 -2.79 -2.44
N LEU A 519 38.66 -2.81 -2.44
CA LEU A 519 37.84 -1.62 -2.59
C LEU A 519 36.62 -1.70 -1.66
N LEU A 520 36.50 -0.72 -0.77
CA LEU A 520 35.28 -0.45 -0.01
C LEU A 520 34.51 0.67 -0.75
N VAL A 521 33.24 0.46 -1.06
CA VAL A 521 32.41 1.37 -1.87
C VAL A 521 31.25 1.92 -1.05
N TYR A 522 31.04 3.23 -1.08
CA TYR A 522 29.85 3.86 -0.49
C TYR A 522 28.66 3.68 -1.43
N SER A 523 27.53 3.25 -0.90
CA SER A 523 26.40 2.77 -1.71
C SER A 523 25.65 3.87 -2.47
N ARG A 524 25.68 5.12 -1.98
CA ARG A 524 25.06 6.24 -2.68
C ARG A 524 26.06 6.87 -3.69
N PRO A 525 25.67 7.03 -4.96
CA PRO A 525 26.46 7.74 -5.96
C PRO A 525 26.64 9.24 -5.63
N VAL A 526 27.76 9.83 -6.03
CA VAL A 526 28.06 11.27 -5.88
C VAL A 526 27.63 12.01 -7.16
N ARG A 527 26.32 12.30 -7.30
CA ARG A 527 25.73 12.87 -8.54
C ARG A 527 25.59 14.39 -8.53
N GLU A 528 25.53 15.00 -7.36
CA GLU A 528 25.59 16.43 -7.11
C GLU A 528 27.04 16.94 -7.10
N ASP A 529 27.19 18.25 -7.28
CA ASP A 529 28.44 18.93 -6.99
C ASP A 529 28.72 18.89 -5.49
N GLY A 530 29.99 18.83 -5.10
CA GLY A 530 30.33 18.70 -3.69
C GLY A 530 31.76 18.28 -3.42
N THR A 531 32.02 18.06 -2.13
CA THR A 531 33.34 17.83 -1.58
C THR A 531 33.30 16.71 -0.54
N ILE A 532 34.15 15.71 -0.73
CA ILE A 532 34.42 14.66 0.25
C ILE A 532 35.79 14.94 0.88
N GLU A 533 35.84 15.03 2.20
CA GLU A 533 37.05 15.32 2.99
C GLU A 533 37.33 14.22 3.99
N TYR A 534 38.59 13.84 4.13
CA TYR A 534 39.04 12.87 5.12
C TYR A 534 40.53 12.98 5.43
N GLU A 535 40.97 12.30 6.48
CA GLU A 535 42.40 12.10 6.76
C GLU A 535 42.79 10.63 6.58
N PHE A 536 43.96 10.36 5.99
CA PHE A 536 44.54 9.02 5.96
C PHE A 536 45.92 8.98 6.61
N TRP A 537 46.24 7.86 7.27
CA TRP A 537 47.57 7.66 7.86
C TRP A 537 48.53 7.21 6.76
N TYR A 538 49.66 7.91 6.62
CA TYR A 538 50.69 7.54 5.66
C TYR A 538 51.97 7.07 6.37
N GLU A 539 52.40 5.86 6.07
CA GLU A 539 53.75 5.39 6.38
C GLU A 539 54.32 4.66 5.16
N GLN A 540 55.44 5.16 4.62
CA GLN A 540 56.02 4.72 3.36
C GLN A 540 56.24 3.19 3.34
N GLY A 541 55.58 2.52 2.40
CA GLY A 541 55.67 1.06 2.24
C GLY A 541 54.93 0.22 3.29
N LYS A 542 54.12 0.84 4.17
CA LYS A 542 53.33 0.14 5.20
C LYS A 542 51.86 0.52 5.23
N THR A 543 51.53 1.81 5.24
CA THR A 543 50.14 2.30 5.34
C THR A 543 49.88 3.36 4.30
N LEU A 544 48.81 3.18 3.53
CA LEU A 544 48.42 4.06 2.43
C LEU A 544 46.94 3.86 2.10
N ALA A 545 46.26 4.93 1.72
CA ALA A 545 44.88 4.89 1.24
C ALA A 545 44.79 5.66 -0.07
N HIS A 546 44.00 5.15 -1.01
CA HIS A 546 43.73 5.78 -2.30
C HIS A 546 42.24 6.06 -2.43
N PRO A 547 41.82 7.26 -2.88
CA PRO A 547 40.43 7.49 -3.25
C PRO A 547 40.13 6.73 -4.55
N ALA A 548 38.95 6.17 -4.62
CA ALA A 548 38.35 5.67 -5.84
C ALA A 548 37.03 6.40 -6.12
N LEU A 549 36.67 6.49 -7.40
CA LEU A 549 35.38 6.98 -7.85
C LEU A 549 34.90 6.06 -8.98
N GLY A 550 33.85 5.29 -8.70
CA GLY A 550 33.51 4.11 -9.49
C GLY A 550 34.70 3.14 -9.57
N ARG A 551 35.01 2.66 -10.77
CA ARG A 551 36.14 1.76 -11.05
C ARG A 551 37.49 2.47 -11.25
N ARG A 552 37.58 3.79 -11.09
CA ARG A 552 38.80 4.57 -11.29
C ARG A 552 39.43 4.94 -9.94
N CYS A 553 40.63 4.46 -9.70
CA CYS A 553 41.40 4.70 -8.48
C CYS A 553 42.54 5.70 -8.76
N PHE A 554 42.71 6.67 -7.87
CA PHE A 554 43.80 7.64 -7.95
C PHE A 554 44.94 7.22 -7.02
N LEU A 555 45.91 6.48 -7.56
CA LEU A 555 47.06 5.97 -6.81
C LEU A 555 47.99 7.14 -6.43
N LEU A 556 47.93 7.51 -5.16
CA LEU A 556 48.80 8.49 -4.52
C LEU A 556 50.20 7.88 -4.32
N THR A 557 51.16 8.21 -5.18
CA THR A 557 52.55 7.74 -5.08
C THR A 557 53.49 8.90 -4.70
N PRO A 558 54.68 8.65 -4.13
CA PRO A 558 55.64 9.72 -3.84
C PRO A 558 55.98 10.60 -5.04
N ASP A 559 55.98 10.02 -6.24
CA ASP A 559 56.36 10.67 -7.51
C ASP A 559 55.19 11.39 -8.23
N GLY A 560 53.96 11.28 -7.71
CA GLY A 560 52.75 11.87 -8.31
C GLY A 560 51.51 10.99 -8.19
N VAL A 561 50.42 11.38 -8.86
CA VAL A 561 49.20 10.56 -8.98
C VAL A 561 49.30 9.67 -10.21
N ARG A 562 48.92 8.39 -10.10
CA ARG A 562 48.67 7.48 -11.24
C ARG A 562 47.19 7.08 -11.28
N LEU A 563 46.67 6.82 -12.46
CA LEU A 563 45.28 6.41 -12.70
C LEU A 563 45.23 4.89 -12.85
N HIS A 564 44.61 4.20 -11.90
CA HIS A 564 44.45 2.75 -11.90
C HIS A 564 43.01 2.37 -12.21
N HIS A 565 42.82 1.46 -13.17
CA HIS A 565 41.53 0.85 -13.47
C HIS A 565 41.39 -0.44 -12.67
N ILE A 566 40.41 -0.46 -11.78
CA ILE A 566 40.18 -1.56 -10.85
C ILE A 566 39.68 -2.78 -11.64
N THR A 567 40.31 -3.95 -11.43
CA THR A 567 39.93 -5.21 -12.09
C THR A 567 38.79 -5.94 -11.36
N ASP A 568 38.19 -6.94 -11.99
CA ASP A 568 37.19 -7.82 -11.33
C ASP A 568 37.83 -9.03 -10.62
N GLY A 569 39.15 -9.01 -10.42
CA GLY A 569 39.89 -10.07 -9.73
C GLY A 569 39.65 -11.44 -10.36
N THR A 570 39.05 -12.38 -9.61
CA THR A 570 38.75 -13.73 -10.11
C THR A 570 37.61 -13.81 -11.13
N TYR A 571 36.88 -12.72 -11.35
CA TYR A 571 35.80 -12.61 -12.33
C TYR A 571 36.20 -11.79 -13.56
N ASP A 572 37.41 -11.25 -13.58
CA ASP A 572 37.89 -10.46 -14.70
C ASP A 572 38.06 -11.32 -15.96
N ARG A 573 37.54 -10.81 -17.09
CA ARG A 573 37.67 -11.43 -18.42
C ARG A 573 38.35 -10.50 -19.43
N SER A 574 39.05 -9.49 -18.96
CA SER A 574 39.94 -8.66 -19.77
C SER A 574 41.36 -9.26 -19.78
N SER A 575 42.28 -8.63 -20.49
CA SER A 575 43.73 -8.91 -20.39
C SER A 575 44.46 -7.94 -19.44
N LEU A 576 43.72 -7.07 -18.72
CA LEU A 576 44.29 -6.08 -17.83
C LEU A 576 44.88 -6.74 -16.59
N ARG A 577 46.09 -6.34 -16.21
CA ARG A 577 46.74 -6.84 -15.00
C ARG A 577 46.35 -5.98 -13.78
N PRO A 578 46.24 -6.55 -12.56
CA PRO A 578 45.95 -5.78 -11.34
C PRO A 578 47.01 -4.72 -10.98
N ASP A 579 48.21 -4.79 -11.57
CA ASP A 579 49.29 -3.80 -11.38
C ASP A 579 49.27 -2.64 -12.38
N ASN A 580 48.18 -2.50 -13.15
CA ASN A 580 47.99 -1.41 -14.09
C ASN A 580 48.01 -0.03 -13.41
N GLY A 581 48.41 1.01 -14.16
CA GLY A 581 48.32 2.38 -13.69
C GLY A 581 48.95 3.37 -14.65
N ASP A 582 48.15 4.20 -15.29
CA ASP A 582 48.63 5.18 -16.27
C ASP A 582 48.99 6.52 -15.64
N ALA A 583 49.76 7.34 -16.38
CA ALA A 583 49.98 8.73 -16.02
C ALA A 583 48.74 9.57 -16.39
N PRO A 584 48.26 10.47 -15.53
CA PRO A 584 47.17 11.39 -15.87
C PRO A 584 47.57 12.31 -17.04
N GLN A 585 46.68 12.48 -18.02
CA GLN A 585 46.96 13.28 -19.23
C GLN A 585 47.17 14.77 -18.94
N THR A 586 46.60 15.28 -17.84
CA THR A 586 46.51 16.70 -17.50
C THR A 586 47.49 17.18 -16.42
N ALA A 587 48.09 16.27 -15.63
CA ALA A 587 48.94 16.64 -14.50
C ALA A 587 50.42 16.39 -14.80
N ALA A 588 51.25 17.42 -14.58
CA ALA A 588 52.70 17.26 -14.60
C ALA A 588 53.14 16.38 -13.41
N ALA A 589 54.06 15.43 -13.66
CA ALA A 589 54.65 14.62 -12.61
C ALA A 589 55.40 15.51 -11.60
N GLN A 590 54.82 15.70 -10.42
CA GLN A 590 55.38 16.47 -9.31
C GLN A 590 55.28 15.63 -8.03
N PRO A 591 56.31 15.64 -7.17
CA PRO A 591 56.27 14.89 -5.91
C PRO A 591 55.09 15.31 -5.03
N LEU A 592 54.33 14.33 -4.53
CA LEU A 592 53.16 14.63 -3.70
C LEU A 592 53.60 15.18 -2.31
N PRO A 593 52.87 16.16 -1.73
CA PRO A 593 53.17 16.74 -0.42
C PRO A 593 52.75 15.81 0.75
N LEU A 594 53.21 14.56 0.71
CA LEU A 594 52.93 13.52 1.70
C LEU A 594 53.77 13.69 2.97
N LYS A 595 53.10 13.64 4.13
CA LYS A 595 53.70 13.68 5.47
C LYS A 595 53.86 12.23 5.98
N ASN A 596 55.08 11.70 5.95
CA ASN A 596 55.37 10.34 6.41
C ASN A 596 55.29 10.22 7.93
N GLY A 597 54.67 9.15 8.43
CA GLY A 597 54.43 8.92 9.86
C GLY A 597 53.38 9.86 10.45
N ALA A 598 52.43 10.34 9.65
CA ALA A 598 51.43 11.33 10.04
C ALA A 598 50.09 11.14 9.31
N TRP A 599 49.06 11.83 9.81
CA TRP A 599 47.80 12.01 9.11
C TRP A 599 47.95 13.02 7.97
N ASN A 600 47.36 12.70 6.83
CA ASN A 600 47.36 13.49 5.61
C ASN A 600 45.91 13.81 5.24
N GLN A 601 45.61 15.10 5.09
CA GLN A 601 44.27 15.55 4.72
C GLN A 601 44.09 15.45 3.20
N LEU A 602 43.05 14.75 2.76
CA LEU A 602 42.65 14.68 1.36
C LEU A 602 41.25 15.27 1.19
N GLN A 603 41.08 16.00 0.10
CA GLN A 603 39.81 16.55 -0.36
C GLN A 603 39.60 16.11 -1.81
N LEU A 604 38.48 15.45 -2.08
CA LEU A 604 37.97 15.15 -3.42
C LEU A 604 36.79 16.07 -3.69
N ARG A 605 36.92 16.96 -4.66
CA ARG A 605 35.86 17.87 -5.09
C ARG A 605 35.35 17.46 -6.46
N ARG A 606 34.02 17.37 -6.62
CA ARG A 606 33.33 17.16 -7.90
C ARG A 606 32.59 18.43 -8.29
N GLN A 607 32.72 18.81 -9.57
CA GLN A 607 32.00 19.94 -10.17
C GLN A 607 31.62 19.56 -11.61
N GLY A 608 30.33 19.30 -11.84
CA GLY A 608 29.83 18.68 -13.07
C GLY A 608 30.54 17.36 -13.37
N ASP A 609 31.13 17.26 -14.55
CA ASP A 609 31.88 16.09 -14.99
C ASP A 609 33.38 16.18 -14.68
N GLN A 610 33.82 17.07 -13.78
CA GLN A 610 35.21 17.21 -13.38
C GLN A 610 35.44 16.86 -11.90
N VAL A 611 36.59 16.24 -11.62
CA VAL A 611 37.07 15.94 -10.27
C VAL A 611 38.44 16.56 -10.03
N ALA A 612 38.55 17.27 -8.91
CA ALA A 612 39.80 17.82 -8.39
C ALA A 612 40.19 17.10 -7.09
N LEU A 613 41.48 16.80 -6.92
CA LEU A 613 42.06 16.25 -5.70
C LEU A 613 43.02 17.26 -5.08
N THR A 614 42.83 17.56 -3.80
CA THR A 614 43.71 18.41 -2.99
C THR A 614 44.27 17.60 -1.82
N LEU A 615 45.58 17.56 -1.69
CA LEU A 615 46.32 16.86 -0.64
C LEU A 615 47.11 17.87 0.21
N ASN A 616 46.86 17.87 1.53
CA ASN A 616 47.48 18.80 2.47
C ASN A 616 47.45 20.27 1.99
N GLY A 617 46.31 20.70 1.42
CA GLY A 617 46.09 22.07 0.92
C GLY A 617 46.69 22.39 -0.46
N HIS A 618 47.28 21.41 -1.17
CA HIS A 618 47.81 21.58 -2.51
C HIS A 618 46.99 20.76 -3.52
N GLU A 619 46.57 21.36 -4.62
CA GLU A 619 45.93 20.64 -5.73
C GLU A 619 46.95 19.70 -6.39
N ILE A 620 46.61 18.42 -6.52
CA ILE A 620 47.50 17.36 -7.03
C ILE A 620 46.97 16.71 -8.32
N LEU A 621 45.69 16.90 -8.64
CA LEU A 621 45.08 16.42 -9.88
C LEU A 621 43.81 17.22 -10.18
N VAL A 622 43.60 17.54 -11.45
CA VAL A 622 42.29 17.85 -12.02
C VAL A 622 42.09 16.92 -13.22
N ALA A 623 40.99 16.17 -13.23
CA ALA A 623 40.68 15.19 -14.26
C ALA A 623 39.18 15.14 -14.53
N ASP A 624 38.82 14.92 -15.79
CA ASP A 624 37.43 14.72 -16.18
C ASP A 624 36.98 13.29 -15.86
N LEU A 625 35.70 13.15 -15.51
CA LEU A 625 35.01 11.89 -15.33
C LEU A 625 34.77 11.27 -16.71
N GLU A 626 35.14 10.00 -16.87
CA GLU A 626 34.90 9.33 -18.15
C GLU A 626 33.43 8.95 -18.27
N PRO A 627 32.75 9.24 -19.41
CA PRO A 627 31.33 8.95 -19.61
C PRO A 627 30.95 7.48 -19.40
N ALA A 628 31.93 6.57 -19.50
CA ALA A 628 31.76 5.14 -19.30
C ALA A 628 31.62 4.69 -17.85
N SER A 629 31.92 5.51 -16.83
CA SER A 629 31.56 5.18 -15.44
C SER A 629 30.22 5.81 -15.09
N THR A 630 29.13 5.14 -15.45
CA THR A 630 27.74 5.60 -15.26
C THR A 630 27.32 5.78 -13.78
N ASP A 631 28.14 5.34 -12.82
CA ASP A 631 27.87 5.44 -11.39
C ASP A 631 29.13 5.91 -10.57
N PRO A 632 29.28 7.22 -10.31
CA PRO A 632 30.41 7.80 -9.58
C PRO A 632 30.27 7.63 -8.05
N ARG A 633 30.35 6.39 -7.56
CA ARG A 633 30.40 6.09 -6.11
C ARG A 633 31.79 6.30 -5.55
N PHE A 634 31.88 7.00 -4.42
CA PHE A 634 33.14 7.15 -3.70
C PHE A 634 33.58 5.82 -3.08
N GLY A 635 34.89 5.55 -3.09
CA GLY A 635 35.47 4.36 -2.51
C GLY A 635 36.86 4.57 -1.89
N LEU A 636 37.24 3.62 -1.04
CA LEU A 636 38.56 3.54 -0.42
C LEU A 636 39.30 2.31 -0.93
N PHE A 637 40.51 2.51 -1.47
CA PHE A 637 41.29 1.46 -2.13
C PHE A 637 42.71 1.32 -1.56
N HIS A 638 43.21 0.08 -1.55
CA HIS A 638 44.63 -0.26 -1.38
C HIS A 638 44.91 -1.67 -1.95
N PHE A 639 46.19 -2.02 -2.08
CA PHE A 639 46.63 -3.39 -2.38
C PHE A 639 46.91 -4.14 -1.07
N ALA A 640 46.16 -5.21 -0.79
CA ALA A 640 46.20 -5.95 0.48
C ALA A 640 47.54 -6.64 0.76
N ASP A 641 48.30 -7.01 -0.26
CA ASP A 641 49.63 -7.60 -0.12
C ASP A 641 50.72 -6.54 0.12
N ARG A 642 50.46 -5.27 -0.19
CA ARG A 642 51.42 -4.15 -0.10
C ARG A 642 51.25 -3.32 1.17
N SER A 643 50.04 -2.87 1.51
CA SER A 643 49.80 -1.91 2.62
C SER A 643 48.55 -2.21 3.45
N GLU A 644 48.56 -1.71 4.69
CA GLU A 644 47.36 -1.46 5.50
C GLU A 644 46.67 -0.17 5.01
N LEU A 645 45.35 -0.08 5.16
CA LEU A 645 44.60 1.16 4.98
C LEU A 645 44.07 1.65 6.33
N ARG A 646 44.23 2.95 6.59
CA ARG A 646 43.70 3.65 7.77
C ARG A 646 43.20 5.04 7.39
N VAL A 647 41.90 5.30 7.55
CA VAL A 647 41.24 6.55 7.14
C VAL A 647 40.28 7.00 8.24
N ARG A 648 40.25 8.29 8.59
CA ARG A 648 39.33 8.82 9.62
C ARG A 648 38.66 10.12 9.21
N GLY A 649 37.54 10.42 9.88
CA GLY A 649 36.86 11.71 9.77
C GLY A 649 36.21 12.00 8.42
N LEU A 650 35.82 10.95 7.69
CA LEU A 650 35.18 11.06 6.37
C LEU A 650 33.90 11.88 6.46
N ARG A 651 33.87 13.01 5.75
CA ARG A 651 32.72 13.91 5.63
C ARG A 651 32.42 14.19 4.18
N TRP A 652 31.14 14.34 3.86
CA TRP A 652 30.67 14.77 2.54
C TRP A 652 29.77 15.99 2.70
N ALA A 653 30.13 17.09 2.04
CA ALA A 653 29.28 18.25 1.83
C ALA A 653 28.90 18.30 0.34
N GLY A 654 27.61 18.33 0.02
CA GLY A 654 27.14 18.31 -1.36
C GLY A 654 25.99 19.28 -1.61
N ASP A 655 25.80 19.66 -2.87
CA ASP A 655 24.79 20.62 -3.32
C ASP A 655 23.42 19.95 -3.59
N TRP A 656 23.03 19.02 -2.70
CA TRP A 656 21.68 18.46 -2.69
C TRP A 656 20.64 19.51 -2.25
N PRO A 657 19.37 19.40 -2.69
CA PRO A 657 18.30 20.32 -2.30
C PRO A 657 18.19 20.47 -0.78
N LYS A 658 18.11 21.72 -0.29
CA LYS A 658 18.08 22.03 1.16
C LYS A 658 16.68 22.15 1.75
N LYS A 659 15.65 21.74 1.01
CA LYS A 659 14.24 21.73 1.44
C LYS A 659 13.57 20.46 0.93
N LEU A 660 12.70 19.88 1.74
CA LEU A 660 11.80 18.84 1.30
C LEU A 660 10.75 19.47 0.35
N PRO A 661 10.55 18.95 -0.87
CA PRO A 661 9.47 19.41 -1.75
C PRO A 661 8.10 19.10 -1.12
N PRO A 662 7.09 19.96 -1.28
CA PRO A 662 5.73 19.69 -0.83
C PRO A 662 5.14 18.47 -1.57
N ILE A 663 4.11 17.85 -0.99
CA ILE A 663 3.57 16.56 -1.47
C ILE A 663 3.15 16.65 -2.94
N GLU A 664 2.54 17.75 -3.36
CA GLU A 664 2.09 18.02 -4.73
C GLU A 664 3.22 18.17 -5.78
N GLU A 665 4.46 18.32 -5.33
CA GLU A 665 5.70 18.36 -6.14
C GLU A 665 6.53 17.06 -6.02
N GLN A 666 6.20 16.14 -5.11
CA GLN A 666 6.90 14.86 -4.98
C GLN A 666 6.52 13.91 -6.12
N VAL A 667 7.49 13.47 -6.93
CA VAL A 667 7.27 12.68 -8.16
C VAL A 667 6.53 11.35 -7.90
N LEU A 668 6.74 10.76 -6.73
CA LEU A 668 6.12 9.49 -6.33
C LEU A 668 4.87 9.66 -5.44
N ALA A 669 4.49 10.89 -5.10
CA ALA A 669 3.23 11.13 -4.40
C ALA A 669 2.04 10.87 -5.33
N GLY A 670 0.99 10.25 -4.79
CA GLY A 670 -0.23 9.97 -5.54
C GLY A 670 -1.04 11.22 -5.84
N GLU A 671 -1.92 11.16 -6.85
CA GLU A 671 -2.79 12.28 -7.25
C GLU A 671 -3.85 12.68 -6.21
N LEU A 672 -3.91 12.00 -5.06
CA LEU A 672 -5.00 12.11 -4.10
C LEU A 672 -5.29 13.55 -3.61
N PRO A 673 -4.29 14.41 -3.29
CA PRO A 673 -4.56 15.78 -2.90
C PRO A 673 -5.26 16.59 -4.01
N ARG A 674 -4.96 16.29 -5.29
CA ARG A 674 -5.62 16.93 -6.44
C ARG A 674 -7.03 16.38 -6.66
N LEU A 675 -7.23 15.08 -6.50
CA LEU A 675 -8.55 14.42 -6.63
C LEU A 675 -9.56 14.86 -5.56
N LEU A 676 -9.08 15.22 -4.36
CA LEU A 676 -9.91 15.71 -3.25
C LEU A 676 -9.92 17.24 -3.11
N ALA A 677 -9.30 17.98 -4.02
CA ALA A 677 -9.32 19.45 -3.98
C ALA A 677 -10.76 19.98 -3.97
N TRP A 678 -11.00 21.01 -3.16
CA TRP A 678 -12.29 21.72 -3.13
C TRP A 678 -12.32 22.80 -4.22
N SER A 679 -13.49 23.04 -4.80
CA SER A 679 -13.66 24.13 -5.77
C SER A 679 -13.51 25.49 -5.08
N PRO A 680 -12.66 26.42 -5.59
CA PRO A 680 -12.51 27.75 -5.00
C PRO A 680 -13.80 28.57 -4.95
N ASP A 681 -14.73 28.32 -5.87
CA ASP A 681 -15.97 29.09 -6.03
C ASP A 681 -17.10 28.65 -5.07
N LYS A 682 -16.85 27.59 -4.28
CA LYS A 682 -17.82 27.03 -3.33
C LYS A 682 -17.24 27.00 -1.92
N PRO A 683 -17.63 27.95 -1.04
CA PRO A 683 -17.21 27.87 0.36
C PRO A 683 -17.76 26.60 1.01
N SER A 684 -16.93 25.97 1.83
CA SER A 684 -17.31 24.78 2.59
C SER A 684 -17.54 25.14 4.06
N GLU A 685 -18.62 24.64 4.63
CA GLU A 685 -18.89 24.62 6.06
C GLU A 685 -18.21 23.38 6.68
N THR A 686 -17.81 23.47 7.95
CA THR A 686 -17.20 22.36 8.69
C THR A 686 -17.88 22.19 10.05
N LEU A 687 -18.23 20.96 10.38
CA LEU A 687 -18.62 20.50 11.71
C LEU A 687 -17.52 19.56 12.22
N VAL A 688 -17.02 19.83 13.42
CA VAL A 688 -15.99 19.03 14.10
C VAL A 688 -16.52 18.64 15.47
N HIS A 689 -16.39 17.36 15.84
CA HIS A 689 -16.89 16.84 17.11
C HIS A 689 -15.90 15.85 17.72
N ASP A 690 -15.34 16.18 18.88
CA ASP A 690 -14.60 15.25 19.73
C ASP A 690 -15.59 14.53 20.66
N PHE A 691 -15.54 13.19 20.71
CA PHE A 691 -16.49 12.43 21.51
C PHE A 691 -16.11 12.42 23.00
N ASP A 692 -17.08 12.74 23.85
CA ASP A 692 -16.98 12.84 25.30
C ASP A 692 -18.24 12.22 25.99
N GLU A 693 -18.46 12.47 27.28
CA GLU A 693 -19.66 12.02 28.01
C GLU A 693 -20.96 12.75 27.61
N GLN A 694 -20.88 13.96 27.06
CA GLN A 694 -22.03 14.82 26.72
C GLN A 694 -22.52 14.63 25.28
N SER A 695 -21.66 14.13 24.40
CA SER A 695 -21.82 13.95 22.94
C SER A 695 -23.05 13.17 22.45
N VAL A 696 -23.80 12.56 23.36
CA VAL A 696 -25.10 11.95 23.08
C VAL A 696 -26.22 12.75 23.72
N ALA A 697 -26.02 13.27 24.94
CA ALA A 697 -27.06 13.86 25.79
C ALA A 697 -27.70 15.15 25.22
N ASP A 698 -27.04 15.79 24.27
CA ASP A 698 -27.46 17.05 23.63
C ASP A 698 -28.32 16.82 22.35
N GLY A 699 -28.34 15.58 21.85
CA GLY A 699 -29.03 15.17 20.63
C GLY A 699 -28.24 15.32 19.33
N SER A 700 -26.99 15.80 19.37
CA SER A 700 -26.13 15.96 18.18
C SER A 700 -25.86 14.63 17.47
N PHE A 701 -25.88 13.52 18.21
CA PHE A 701 -25.82 12.17 17.65
C PHE A 701 -27.02 11.32 18.09
N ALA A 702 -27.57 10.55 17.17
CA ALA A 702 -28.68 9.62 17.39
C ALA A 702 -28.30 8.20 16.97
N MET A 703 -28.81 7.20 17.68
CA MET A 703 -28.52 5.80 17.36
C MET A 703 -29.55 5.25 16.36
N VAL A 704 -29.10 4.91 15.15
CA VAL A 704 -29.95 4.46 14.03
C VAL A 704 -30.23 2.95 14.10
N LEU A 705 -29.32 2.17 14.70
CA LEU A 705 -29.45 0.73 14.85
C LEU A 705 -28.83 0.30 16.19
N GLY A 706 -29.51 -0.55 16.96
CA GLY A 706 -29.04 -1.05 18.27
C GLY A 706 -30.09 -0.94 19.37
N ASP A 707 -29.67 -1.01 20.63
CA ASP A 707 -30.42 -0.57 21.83
C ASP A 707 -29.56 0.48 22.55
N PRO A 708 -30.01 1.74 22.71
CA PRO A 708 -29.11 2.84 23.03
C PRO A 708 -28.54 2.80 24.45
N ALA A 709 -29.12 2.02 25.37
CA ALA A 709 -28.53 1.82 26.71
C ALA A 709 -27.60 0.60 26.80
N VAL A 710 -27.61 -0.27 25.78
CA VAL A 710 -26.82 -1.52 25.77
C VAL A 710 -25.66 -1.42 24.78
N THR A 711 -25.93 -0.98 23.55
CA THR A 711 -25.01 -1.01 22.41
C THR A 711 -24.21 0.28 22.21
N MET A 712 -24.50 1.33 22.98
CA MET A 712 -23.83 2.63 22.91
C MET A 712 -23.55 3.15 24.32
N ARG A 713 -22.40 3.80 24.52
CA ARG A 713 -22.05 4.50 25.77
C ARG A 713 -21.08 5.65 25.50
N ALA A 714 -21.49 6.87 25.81
CA ALA A 714 -20.63 8.04 25.87
C ALA A 714 -19.70 7.98 27.11
N THR A 715 -18.47 8.48 26.98
CA THR A 715 -17.45 8.54 28.04
C THR A 715 -16.48 9.69 27.75
N ASP A 716 -15.80 10.21 28.77
CA ASP A 716 -14.76 11.26 28.66
C ASP A 716 -13.64 10.96 27.63
N GLU A 717 -13.43 9.68 27.28
CA GLU A 717 -12.41 9.27 26.31
C GLU A 717 -12.99 8.91 24.92
N GLY A 718 -14.30 9.07 24.68
CA GLY A 718 -14.95 8.76 23.40
C GLY A 718 -16.28 8.02 23.48
N LEU A 719 -16.90 7.79 22.33
CA LEU A 719 -18.18 7.08 22.16
C LEU A 719 -17.95 5.59 21.91
N VAL A 720 -18.23 4.75 22.90
CA VAL A 720 -18.12 3.29 22.78
C VAL A 720 -19.38 2.71 22.15
N VAL A 721 -19.22 1.99 21.04
CA VAL A 721 -20.29 1.30 20.31
C VAL A 721 -19.95 -0.19 20.25
N ARG A 722 -20.87 -1.03 20.73
CA ARG A 722 -20.68 -2.49 20.84
C ARG A 722 -21.91 -3.26 20.38
N GLN A 723 -21.72 -4.47 19.88
CA GLN A 723 -22.82 -5.35 19.49
C GLN A 723 -22.46 -6.83 19.69
N GLU A 724 -23.48 -7.62 20.02
CA GLU A 724 -23.41 -9.07 20.15
C GLU A 724 -24.43 -9.76 19.23
N SER A 725 -24.05 -10.88 18.63
CA SER A 725 -24.96 -11.70 17.82
C SER A 725 -24.88 -13.19 18.16
N GLN A 726 -26.03 -13.73 18.53
CA GLN A 726 -26.27 -15.18 18.68
C GLN A 726 -26.80 -15.82 17.38
N THR A 727 -27.32 -15.03 16.43
CA THR A 727 -27.83 -15.54 15.14
C THR A 727 -27.75 -14.47 14.06
N GLY A 728 -27.14 -14.82 12.90
CA GLY A 728 -27.07 -13.92 11.74
C GLY A 728 -26.31 -12.62 12.01
N TYR A 729 -26.50 -11.62 11.16
CA TYR A 729 -25.88 -10.30 11.34
C TYR A 729 -26.69 -9.43 12.30
N ARG A 730 -25.98 -8.73 13.20
CA ARG A 730 -26.49 -7.58 13.95
C ARG A 730 -25.49 -6.44 13.84
N GLY A 731 -25.96 -5.21 14.00
CA GLY A 731 -25.08 -4.04 14.04
C GLY A 731 -25.53 -3.05 15.10
N ALA A 732 -24.65 -2.13 15.43
CA ALA A 732 -24.96 -0.92 16.18
C ALA A 732 -24.43 0.26 15.36
N LEU A 733 -25.25 1.29 15.15
CA LEU A 733 -24.95 2.44 14.30
C LEU A 733 -25.40 3.74 14.95
N VAL A 734 -24.56 4.75 14.82
CA VAL A 734 -24.76 6.13 15.26
C VAL A 734 -24.69 7.04 14.03
N ALA A 735 -25.45 8.12 14.05
CA ALA A 735 -25.50 9.13 13.01
C ALA A 735 -25.53 10.54 13.63
N PRO A 736 -24.81 11.52 13.07
CA PRO A 736 -25.02 12.93 13.40
C PRO A 736 -26.41 13.38 12.92
N THR A 737 -27.08 14.25 13.69
CA THR A 737 -28.42 14.77 13.38
C THR A 737 -28.38 15.94 12.38
N VAL A 738 -27.74 15.72 11.23
CA VAL A 738 -27.49 16.73 10.18
C VAL A 738 -28.12 16.39 8.82
N SER A 739 -28.36 17.44 8.04
CA SER A 739 -28.68 17.42 6.62
C SER A 739 -27.51 18.01 5.83
N ILE A 740 -27.10 17.36 4.73
CA ILE A 740 -25.87 17.69 4.00
C ILE A 740 -26.16 17.78 2.51
N GLY A 741 -25.64 18.83 1.87
CA GLY A 741 -25.77 19.00 0.43
C GLY A 741 -24.49 19.44 -0.29
N GLY A 742 -24.44 19.15 -1.59
CA GLY A 742 -23.26 19.38 -2.43
C GLY A 742 -22.08 18.44 -2.13
N ASP A 743 -20.87 18.81 -2.56
CA ASP A 743 -19.66 18.03 -2.25
C ASP A 743 -19.37 18.01 -0.75
N PHE A 744 -18.76 16.92 -0.29
CA PHE A 744 -18.49 16.69 1.13
C PHE A 744 -17.25 15.82 1.38
N ASP A 745 -16.74 15.91 2.60
CA ASP A 745 -15.81 14.99 3.24
C ASP A 745 -16.42 14.56 4.58
N VAL A 746 -16.50 13.25 4.83
CA VAL A 746 -16.96 12.69 6.11
C VAL A 746 -15.86 11.77 6.64
N THR A 747 -15.30 12.11 7.79
CA THR A 747 -14.26 11.35 8.49
C THR A 747 -14.80 10.90 9.85
N VAL A 748 -14.50 9.65 10.23
CA VAL A 748 -14.67 9.19 11.61
C VAL A 748 -13.41 8.46 12.07
N ASP A 749 -12.94 8.83 13.25
CA ASP A 749 -11.75 8.26 13.88
C ASP A 749 -12.17 7.26 14.96
N TYR A 750 -11.48 6.13 15.00
CA TYR A 750 -11.78 5.05 15.93
C TYR A 750 -10.51 4.41 16.50
N ASP A 751 -10.62 3.94 17.74
CA ASP A 751 -9.62 3.10 18.37
C ASP A 751 -10.26 1.96 19.18
N ARG A 752 -9.39 1.15 19.81
CA ARG A 752 -9.77 0.00 20.65
C ARG A 752 -10.81 -0.90 19.96
N PHE A 753 -10.67 -1.18 18.66
CA PHE A 753 -11.55 -2.12 17.99
C PHE A 753 -11.23 -3.54 18.42
N GLU A 754 -12.17 -4.15 19.13
CA GLU A 754 -12.16 -5.53 19.60
C GLU A 754 -13.24 -6.32 18.84
N CYS A 755 -12.88 -7.50 18.36
CA CYS A 755 -13.77 -8.40 17.65
C CYS A 755 -13.49 -9.85 18.05
N GLU A 756 -14.50 -10.52 18.60
CA GLU A 756 -14.47 -11.94 18.89
C GLU A 756 -15.54 -12.63 18.05
N CYS A 757 -15.15 -13.50 17.13
CA CYS A 757 -16.11 -14.30 16.37
C CYS A 757 -15.54 -15.68 16.02
N LEU A 758 -16.40 -16.61 15.63
CA LEU A 758 -15.98 -17.92 15.16
C LEU A 758 -15.27 -17.81 13.80
N GLU A 759 -14.30 -18.69 13.55
CA GLU A 759 -13.74 -18.92 12.21
C GLU A 759 -14.88 -19.20 11.21
N ASP A 760 -14.90 -18.50 10.06
CA ASP A 760 -16.01 -18.35 9.09
C ASP A 760 -17.01 -17.19 9.30
N LYS A 761 -16.93 -16.45 10.41
CA LYS A 761 -17.80 -15.29 10.69
C LYS A 761 -17.12 -13.97 10.32
N ILE A 762 -17.82 -12.87 10.60
CA ILE A 762 -17.43 -11.52 10.19
C ILE A 762 -17.75 -10.55 11.33
N GLY A 763 -16.77 -9.71 11.68
CA GLY A 763 -16.96 -8.52 12.52
C GLY A 763 -16.30 -7.30 11.89
N ALA A 764 -16.94 -6.13 11.96
CA ALA A 764 -16.47 -4.94 11.25
C ALA A 764 -16.79 -3.63 11.98
N VAL A 765 -15.89 -2.67 11.87
CA VAL A 765 -16.15 -1.23 12.07
C VAL A 765 -16.39 -0.59 10.70
N ARG A 766 -17.40 0.27 10.59
CA ARG A 766 -17.88 0.80 9.30
C ARG A 766 -18.29 2.26 9.38
N LEU A 767 -18.14 2.94 8.24
CA LEU A 767 -18.71 4.24 7.91
C LEU A 767 -19.47 4.08 6.59
N HIS A 768 -20.72 4.55 6.52
CA HIS A 768 -21.45 4.61 5.26
C HIS A 768 -22.34 5.85 5.14
N LEU A 769 -22.66 6.16 3.89
CA LEU A 769 -23.46 7.30 3.45
C LEU A 769 -24.66 6.79 2.67
N GLN A 770 -25.84 7.37 2.88
CA GLN A 770 -27.07 7.11 2.12
C GLN A 770 -27.60 8.41 1.51
N ALA A 771 -27.78 8.40 0.18
CA ALA A 771 -28.38 9.50 -0.56
C ALA A 771 -29.90 9.58 -0.32
N ASP A 772 -30.46 10.78 -0.41
CA ASP A 772 -31.90 11.01 -0.32
C ASP A 772 -32.59 10.78 -1.68
N ASN A 773 -32.65 9.53 -2.11
CA ASN A 773 -33.31 9.13 -3.36
C ASN A 773 -34.08 7.80 -3.24
N ASP A 774 -35.00 7.56 -4.17
CA ASP A 774 -35.83 6.34 -4.20
C ASP A 774 -34.99 5.06 -4.33
N ALA A 775 -33.82 5.15 -4.95
CA ALA A 775 -32.88 4.04 -5.15
C ALA A 775 -32.07 3.70 -3.89
N GLN A 776 -32.11 4.55 -2.85
CA GLN A 776 -31.38 4.46 -1.60
C GLN A 776 -29.87 4.22 -1.77
N ASP A 777 -29.27 4.95 -2.71
CA ASP A 777 -27.86 4.80 -3.08
C ASP A 777 -26.92 4.93 -1.89
N LEU A 778 -26.13 3.89 -1.64
CA LEU A 778 -25.26 3.77 -0.48
C LEU A 778 -23.80 3.55 -0.89
N ALA A 779 -22.90 4.24 -0.18
CA ALA A 779 -21.45 4.08 -0.24
C ALA A 779 -20.94 3.72 1.16
N LEU A 780 -20.19 2.61 1.30
CA LEU A 780 -19.70 2.11 2.59
C LEU A 780 -18.21 1.76 2.51
N ILE A 781 -17.47 2.16 3.54
CA ILE A 781 -16.12 1.66 3.85
C ILE A 781 -16.13 0.98 5.21
N GLN A 782 -15.42 -0.13 5.34
CA GLN A 782 -15.32 -0.88 6.60
C GLN A 782 -13.95 -1.54 6.77
N ARG A 783 -13.43 -1.56 8.01
CA ARG A 783 -12.36 -2.49 8.42
C ARG A 783 -13.04 -3.72 9.02
N VAL A 784 -12.71 -4.89 8.50
CA VAL A 784 -13.40 -6.15 8.74
C VAL A 784 -12.40 -7.26 9.08
N ASP A 785 -12.67 -7.97 10.17
CA ASP A 785 -12.16 -9.34 10.37
C ASP A 785 -13.10 -10.26 9.59
N ASP A 786 -12.54 -10.96 8.61
CA ASP A 786 -13.31 -11.70 7.64
C ASP A 786 -13.35 -13.22 7.89
N ARG A 787 -13.99 -13.95 6.99
CA ARG A 787 -14.24 -15.39 7.14
C ARG A 787 -12.99 -16.27 7.13
N SER A 788 -11.86 -15.79 6.61
CA SER A 788 -10.56 -16.49 6.73
C SER A 788 -9.78 -16.09 7.99
N GLY A 789 -10.30 -15.17 8.81
CA GLY A 789 -9.57 -14.55 9.91
C GLY A 789 -8.63 -13.43 9.47
N ASP A 790 -8.76 -12.97 8.22
CA ASP A 790 -7.93 -11.91 7.65
C ASP A 790 -8.48 -10.53 8.04
N GLN A 791 -7.58 -9.60 8.38
CA GLN A 791 -7.92 -8.23 8.75
C GLN A 791 -7.78 -7.30 7.54
N ARG A 792 -8.88 -6.71 7.06
CA ARG A 792 -8.86 -5.94 5.81
C ARG A 792 -9.77 -4.73 5.82
N ILE A 793 -9.39 -3.69 5.09
CA ILE A 793 -10.32 -2.66 4.64
C ILE A 793 -11.08 -3.18 3.41
N GLN A 794 -12.35 -2.80 3.28
CA GLN A 794 -13.23 -3.19 2.19
C GLN A 794 -14.20 -2.06 1.84
N CYS A 795 -14.41 -1.84 0.54
CA CYS A 795 -15.42 -0.92 0.03
C CYS A 795 -16.66 -1.65 -0.47
N LEU A 796 -17.81 -0.98 -0.37
CA LEU A 796 -19.09 -1.43 -0.91
C LEU A 796 -19.83 -0.24 -1.53
N ARG A 797 -20.38 -0.48 -2.72
CA ARG A 797 -21.38 0.38 -3.37
C ARG A 797 -22.69 -0.42 -3.46
N MET A 798 -23.80 0.19 -3.04
CA MET A 798 -25.15 -0.36 -3.23
C MET A 798 -26.01 0.66 -3.97
N GLY A 799 -26.65 0.25 -5.06
CA GLY A 799 -27.53 1.11 -5.84
C GLY A 799 -28.52 0.28 -6.68
N THR A 800 -29.51 0.96 -7.25
CA THR A 800 -30.54 0.32 -8.08
C THR A 800 -30.11 0.28 -9.54
N VAL A 801 -29.87 -0.92 -10.08
CA VAL A 801 -29.48 -1.13 -11.49
C VAL A 801 -30.57 -1.93 -12.19
N ALA A 802 -31.21 -1.33 -13.20
CA ALA A 802 -32.35 -1.91 -13.92
C ALA A 802 -33.51 -2.37 -13.00
N GLY A 803 -33.80 -1.59 -11.95
CA GLY A 803 -34.89 -1.87 -11.00
C GLY A 803 -34.59 -2.95 -9.96
N GLN A 804 -33.33 -3.39 -9.84
CA GLN A 804 -32.88 -4.31 -8.78
C GLN A 804 -31.75 -3.68 -7.96
N GLU A 805 -31.81 -3.82 -6.64
CA GLU A 805 -30.66 -3.52 -5.78
C GLU A 805 -29.46 -4.41 -6.17
N ARG A 806 -28.30 -3.81 -6.36
CA ARG A 806 -27.03 -4.52 -6.56
C ARG A 806 -26.01 -4.10 -5.52
N ARG A 807 -25.26 -5.07 -5.00
CA ARG A 807 -24.14 -4.87 -4.07
C ARG A 807 -22.84 -5.14 -4.80
N HIS A 808 -21.97 -4.13 -4.91
CA HIS A 808 -20.64 -4.25 -5.50
C HIS A 808 -19.59 -4.10 -4.39
N TYR A 809 -18.90 -5.21 -4.07
CA TYR A 809 -17.78 -5.21 -3.12
C TYR A 809 -16.46 -5.10 -3.88
N PHE A 810 -15.66 -4.10 -3.55
CA PHE A 810 -14.37 -3.79 -4.20
C PHE A 810 -13.40 -3.24 -3.16
N GLY A 811 -12.24 -2.70 -3.59
CA GLY A 811 -11.33 -1.97 -2.71
C GLY A 811 -10.91 -2.79 -1.48
N ARG A 812 -10.43 -4.03 -1.70
CA ARG A 812 -9.93 -4.88 -0.61
C ARG A 812 -8.42 -4.67 -0.46
N ARG A 813 -7.98 -4.34 0.75
CA ARG A 813 -6.56 -4.27 1.16
C ARG A 813 -6.42 -4.76 2.59
N SER A 814 -5.34 -5.44 2.89
CA SER A 814 -5.01 -5.89 4.26
C SER A 814 -4.74 -4.69 5.18
N LEU A 815 -5.23 -4.77 6.41
CA LEU A 815 -5.15 -3.72 7.43
C LEU A 815 -5.19 -4.37 8.82
N ASP A 816 -4.01 -4.60 9.39
CA ASP A 816 -3.78 -5.24 10.69
C ASP A 816 -3.91 -4.25 11.87
N ALA A 817 -4.34 -3.01 11.61
CA ALA A 817 -4.58 -1.99 12.63
C ALA A 817 -5.96 -2.13 13.30
N ALA A 818 -5.98 -2.09 14.63
CA ALA A 818 -7.20 -2.03 15.45
C ALA A 818 -7.71 -0.60 15.71
N ALA A 819 -7.07 0.41 15.11
CA ALA A 819 -7.36 1.82 15.27
C ALA A 819 -6.94 2.60 14.01
N GLY A 820 -7.66 3.66 13.69
CA GLY A 820 -7.45 4.45 12.48
C GLY A 820 -8.64 5.33 12.16
N ARG A 821 -8.71 5.73 10.90
CA ARG A 821 -9.67 6.71 10.38
C ARG A 821 -10.34 6.16 9.15
N LEU A 822 -11.66 6.28 9.07
CA LEU A 822 -12.47 5.95 7.90
C LEU A 822 -12.99 7.25 7.29
N ARG A 823 -12.82 7.43 5.98
CA ARG A 823 -13.29 8.63 5.29
C ARG A 823 -13.97 8.31 3.96
N LEU A 824 -15.08 9.01 3.72
CA LEU A 824 -15.81 9.02 2.46
C LEU A 824 -15.93 10.46 1.97
N SER A 825 -15.48 10.70 0.73
CA SER A 825 -15.41 12.04 0.15
C SER A 825 -16.11 12.07 -1.21
N ARG A 826 -17.05 12.98 -1.43
CA ARG A 826 -17.71 13.19 -2.74
C ARG A 826 -17.15 14.42 -3.44
N ARG A 827 -16.83 14.27 -4.73
CA ARG A 827 -16.61 15.38 -5.68
C ARG A 827 -17.45 15.14 -6.92
N GLY A 828 -18.45 15.99 -7.15
CA GLY A 828 -19.47 15.81 -8.19
C GLY A 828 -20.18 14.47 -8.06
N THR A 829 -20.11 13.64 -9.10
CA THR A 829 -20.69 12.29 -9.16
C THR A 829 -19.70 11.17 -8.82
N THR A 830 -18.55 11.48 -8.20
CA THR A 830 -17.58 10.47 -7.76
C THR A 830 -17.45 10.48 -6.24
N VAL A 831 -17.55 9.29 -5.62
CA VAL A 831 -17.22 9.11 -4.20
C VAL A 831 -15.93 8.32 -4.05
N TYR A 832 -15.02 8.83 -3.22
CA TYR A 832 -13.71 8.30 -2.90
C TYR A 832 -13.74 7.65 -1.52
N TYR A 833 -13.13 6.46 -1.41
CA TYR A 833 -13.12 5.63 -0.23
C TYR A 833 -11.72 5.59 0.35
N LEU A 834 -11.55 6.10 1.57
CA LEU A 834 -10.24 6.37 2.15
C LEU A 834 -10.09 5.86 3.58
N THR A 835 -8.85 5.50 3.93
CA THR A 835 -8.50 5.13 5.30
C THR A 835 -7.08 5.59 5.65
N ALA A 836 -6.85 5.85 6.94
CA ALA A 836 -5.54 6.03 7.54
C ALA A 836 -5.46 5.10 8.76
N ASP A 837 -4.31 4.49 9.03
CA ASP A 837 -4.09 3.81 10.32
C ASP A 837 -3.68 4.83 11.40
N GLN A 838 -3.79 4.45 12.68
CA GLN A 838 -3.50 5.33 13.81
C GLN A 838 -2.06 5.93 13.83
N HIS A 839 -1.14 5.40 13.03
CA HIS A 839 0.24 5.88 12.98
C HIS A 839 0.47 6.88 11.84
N SER A 840 -0.39 6.89 10.82
CA SER A 840 -0.30 7.67 9.58
C SER A 840 -1.11 8.97 9.64
N ASP A 841 -0.46 10.07 9.28
CA ASP A 841 -1.12 11.38 9.14
C ASP A 841 -1.87 11.50 7.79
N GLN A 842 -1.56 10.66 6.78
CA GLN A 842 -2.15 10.72 5.45
C GLN A 842 -3.29 9.72 5.22
N PHE A 843 -4.23 10.08 4.33
CA PHE A 843 -5.25 9.15 3.85
C PHE A 843 -4.77 8.37 2.62
N ARG A 844 -5.07 7.07 2.59
CA ARG A 844 -4.86 6.20 1.42
C ARG A 844 -6.16 6.00 0.66
N LEU A 845 -6.08 6.06 -0.67
CA LEU A 845 -7.22 5.77 -1.55
C LEU A 845 -7.39 4.25 -1.72
N ILE A 846 -8.49 3.72 -1.21
CA ILE A 846 -8.83 2.29 -1.31
C ILE A 846 -9.68 2.00 -2.54
N GLY A 847 -10.46 2.98 -3.01
CA GLY A 847 -11.19 2.92 -4.26
C GLY A 847 -12.01 4.18 -4.55
N LYS A 848 -12.60 4.24 -5.73
CA LYS A 848 -13.56 5.28 -6.15
C LYS A 848 -14.67 4.66 -6.99
N GLU A 849 -15.89 5.18 -6.86
CA GLU A 849 -17.07 4.72 -7.61
C GLU A 849 -17.92 5.91 -8.07
N GLU A 850 -18.76 5.66 -9.09
CA GLU A 850 -19.81 6.60 -9.47
C GLU A 850 -20.92 6.63 -8.40
N TYR A 851 -21.31 7.84 -8.02
CA TYR A 851 -22.29 8.14 -6.99
C TYR A 851 -23.22 9.26 -7.44
N VAL A 852 -24.41 9.30 -6.86
CA VAL A 852 -25.41 10.31 -7.21
C VAL A 852 -25.02 11.69 -6.69
N SER A 853 -25.54 12.74 -7.33
CA SER A 853 -25.38 14.13 -6.91
C SER A 853 -26.43 14.59 -5.88
N ASP A 854 -27.41 13.73 -5.55
CA ASP A 854 -28.47 14.01 -4.57
C ASP A 854 -27.88 14.37 -3.19
N ASP A 855 -28.59 15.16 -2.40
CA ASP A 855 -28.19 15.48 -1.02
C ASP A 855 -28.27 14.21 -0.13
N LEU A 856 -27.58 14.19 1.01
CA LEU A 856 -27.62 13.04 1.92
C LEU A 856 -28.92 13.04 2.73
N LYS A 857 -29.48 11.85 2.92
CA LYS A 857 -30.70 11.63 3.70
C LYS A 857 -30.49 12.03 5.17
N HIS A 858 -31.55 12.41 5.88
CA HIS A 858 -31.51 12.61 7.33
C HIS A 858 -31.02 11.34 8.04
N LEU A 859 -30.04 11.47 8.93
CA LEU A 859 -29.28 10.35 9.53
C LEU A 859 -28.62 9.43 8.48
N GLY A 860 -28.27 9.96 7.31
CA GLY A 860 -27.67 9.25 6.18
C GLY A 860 -26.17 8.99 6.33
N ILE A 861 -25.46 9.79 7.13
CA ILE A 861 -24.14 9.42 7.66
C ILE A 861 -24.36 8.42 8.78
N GLN A 862 -23.81 7.21 8.67
CA GLN A 862 -23.93 6.18 9.70
C GLN A 862 -22.60 5.48 9.92
N PHE A 863 -22.10 5.51 11.15
CA PHE A 863 -20.89 4.80 11.57
C PHE A 863 -21.17 3.92 12.80
N GLY A 864 -20.34 2.90 13.00
CA GLY A 864 -20.54 1.94 14.08
C GLY A 864 -19.96 0.57 13.78
N THR A 865 -20.54 -0.47 14.38
CA THR A 865 -20.08 -1.86 14.24
C THR A 865 -21.13 -2.80 13.66
N GLN A 866 -20.69 -3.94 13.14
CA GLN A 866 -21.50 -5.07 12.70
C GLN A 866 -20.80 -6.38 13.03
N ILE A 867 -21.56 -7.39 13.44
CA ILE A 867 -21.07 -8.70 13.86
C ILE A 867 -22.02 -9.83 13.42
N GLN A 868 -21.44 -10.96 13.01
CA GLN A 868 -22.15 -12.17 12.62
C GLN A 868 -22.09 -13.25 13.72
N GLY A 869 -23.24 -13.77 14.12
CA GLY A 869 -23.35 -14.87 15.09
C GLY A 869 -23.29 -16.27 14.48
N PRO A 870 -23.24 -17.34 15.32
CA PRO A 870 -23.41 -17.31 16.78
C PRO A 870 -22.16 -16.86 17.54
N SER A 871 -22.37 -16.46 18.80
CA SER A 871 -21.34 -16.01 19.75
C SER A 871 -20.38 -14.92 19.24
N GLY A 872 -20.83 -14.09 18.30
CA GLY A 872 -20.02 -12.97 17.80
C GLY A 872 -20.17 -11.75 18.70
N GLN A 873 -19.06 -11.13 19.09
CA GLN A 873 -18.99 -9.89 19.87
C GLN A 873 -18.10 -8.86 19.17
N THR A 874 -18.46 -7.58 19.26
CA THR A 874 -17.67 -6.46 18.76
C THR A 874 -17.79 -5.27 19.69
N SER A 875 -16.70 -4.54 19.88
CA SER A 875 -16.64 -3.28 20.63
C SER A 875 -15.66 -2.35 19.93
N VAL A 876 -16.03 -1.10 19.70
CA VAL A 876 -15.16 -0.07 19.12
C VAL A 876 -15.43 1.25 19.82
N ARG A 877 -14.42 2.11 19.94
CA ARG A 877 -14.59 3.47 20.40
C ARG A 877 -14.35 4.45 19.27
N PHE A 878 -15.27 5.38 19.07
CA PHE A 878 -15.08 6.54 18.21
C PHE A 878 -14.59 7.71 19.04
N THR A 879 -13.55 8.39 18.58
CA THR A 879 -12.88 9.47 19.31
C THR A 879 -13.12 10.83 18.69
N HIS A 880 -13.24 10.90 17.36
CA HIS A 880 -13.43 12.15 16.62
C HIS A 880 -14.35 11.94 15.40
N PHE A 881 -15.09 12.97 15.04
CA PHE A 881 -15.91 13.06 13.84
C PHE A 881 -15.68 14.41 13.15
N GLU A 882 -15.34 14.39 11.87
CA GLU A 882 -15.19 15.58 11.03
C GLU A 882 -16.13 15.47 9.82
N LEU A 883 -16.94 16.50 9.63
CA LEU A 883 -17.77 16.70 8.44
C LEU A 883 -17.43 18.03 7.82
N ARG A 884 -17.11 18.03 6.52
CA ARG A 884 -16.98 19.24 5.72
C ARG A 884 -17.91 19.13 4.51
N ALA A 885 -18.75 20.12 4.25
CA ALA A 885 -19.72 20.09 3.14
C ALA A 885 -19.90 21.47 2.48
N GLU A 886 -20.43 21.52 1.26
CA GLU A 886 -20.90 22.81 0.67
C GLU A 886 -22.07 23.42 1.46
N ARG A 887 -22.87 22.58 2.13
CA ARG A 887 -23.98 22.98 3.01
C ARG A 887 -24.11 21.98 4.16
N ILE A 888 -24.12 22.47 5.40
CA ILE A 888 -24.44 21.73 6.62
C ILE A 888 -25.65 22.41 7.29
N ALA A 889 -26.65 21.61 7.63
CA ALA A 889 -27.78 22.06 8.43
C ALA A 889 -28.19 20.97 9.43
N GLY A 890 -29.08 21.29 10.36
CA GLY A 890 -29.57 20.34 11.36
C GLY A 890 -28.96 20.56 12.75
N MET A 891 -29.24 19.64 13.65
CA MET A 891 -29.14 19.89 15.09
C MET A 891 -27.72 19.81 15.63
N ALA A 892 -26.88 18.91 15.12
CA ALA A 892 -25.46 18.84 15.48
C ALA A 892 -24.62 20.06 15.02
N ALA A 893 -25.22 20.99 14.28
CA ALA A 893 -24.62 22.28 13.90
C ALA A 893 -25.10 23.46 14.76
N LEU A 894 -25.88 23.20 15.81
CA LEU A 894 -26.46 24.19 16.72
C LEU A 894 -26.01 23.90 18.16
N ASP A 895 -25.89 24.94 18.99
CA ASP A 895 -25.72 24.79 20.44
C ASP A 895 -27.08 24.48 21.12
N PRO A 896 -27.28 23.29 21.71
CA PRO A 896 -28.56 22.91 22.28
C PRO A 896 -28.97 23.70 23.53
N GLU A 897 -28.03 24.24 24.32
CA GLU A 897 -28.37 25.12 25.44
C GLU A 897 -28.96 26.44 24.94
N THR A 898 -28.31 27.08 23.96
CA THR A 898 -28.82 28.27 23.28
C THR A 898 -30.17 28.01 22.62
N VAL A 899 -30.34 26.87 21.92
CA VAL A 899 -31.62 26.51 21.31
C VAL A 899 -32.73 26.36 22.37
N LEU A 900 -32.49 25.66 23.47
CA LEU A 900 -33.49 25.51 24.54
C LEU A 900 -33.84 26.86 25.20
N ALA A 901 -32.85 27.76 25.39
CA ALA A 901 -33.07 29.11 25.91
C ALA A 901 -33.86 30.00 24.94
N GLU A 902 -33.59 29.94 23.63
CA GLU A 902 -34.38 30.60 22.60
C GLU A 902 -35.81 30.06 22.54
N LEU A 903 -35.99 28.74 22.59
CA LEU A 903 -37.32 28.11 22.56
C LEU A 903 -38.15 28.46 23.80
N LYS A 904 -37.52 28.55 24.98
CA LYS A 904 -38.15 29.09 26.20
C LYS A 904 -38.59 30.54 26.02
N THR A 905 -37.69 31.41 25.56
CA THR A 905 -38.00 32.83 25.31
C THR A 905 -39.13 32.99 24.28
N HIS A 906 -39.12 32.16 23.24
CA HIS A 906 -40.15 32.13 22.21
C HIS A 906 -41.51 31.69 22.78
N ARG A 907 -41.56 30.57 23.51
CA ARG A 907 -42.76 30.09 24.23
C ARG A 907 -43.34 31.20 25.10
N ASP A 908 -42.47 31.89 25.86
CA ASP A 908 -42.90 32.89 26.83
C ASP A 908 -43.50 34.16 26.19
N ASN A 909 -43.24 34.38 24.88
CA ASN A 909 -43.82 35.46 24.07
C ASN A 909 -45.09 35.09 23.29
N LEU A 910 -45.52 33.81 23.29
CA LEU A 910 -46.76 33.41 22.60
C LEU A 910 -47.99 33.96 23.35
N PRO A 911 -48.94 34.64 22.65
CA PRO A 911 -50.00 35.42 23.27
C PRO A 911 -51.12 34.60 23.90
N ASP A 912 -51.48 33.45 23.33
CA ASP A 912 -52.55 32.59 23.84
C ASP A 912 -51.97 31.42 24.64
N SER A 913 -52.55 31.14 25.81
CA SER A 913 -52.20 29.99 26.65
C SER A 913 -53.44 29.20 27.07
N PHE A 914 -53.26 27.88 27.15
CA PHE A 914 -54.18 26.93 27.74
C PHE A 914 -53.38 26.03 28.70
N GLU A 915 -53.82 25.95 29.94
CA GLU A 915 -53.22 25.13 30.98
C GLU A 915 -54.33 24.38 31.72
N HIS A 916 -54.07 23.13 32.09
CA HIS A 916 -54.97 22.35 32.94
C HIS A 916 -54.15 21.41 33.83
N ASP A 917 -54.33 21.56 35.14
CA ASP A 917 -53.68 20.77 36.18
C ASP A 917 -54.60 19.64 36.62
N PHE A 918 -54.25 18.40 36.25
CA PHE A 918 -54.97 17.19 36.62
C PHE A 918 -54.78 16.81 38.10
N ALA A 919 -53.89 17.48 38.85
CA ALA A 919 -53.80 17.30 40.29
C ALA A 919 -54.89 18.06 41.06
N THR A 920 -55.37 19.18 40.53
CA THR A 920 -56.39 20.03 41.18
C THR A 920 -57.75 20.03 40.48
N GLU A 921 -57.82 19.72 39.18
CA GLU A 921 -59.05 19.76 38.40
C GLU A 921 -59.34 18.44 37.64
N PRO A 922 -60.62 18.02 37.54
CA PRO A 922 -60.99 16.85 36.76
C PRO A 922 -60.98 17.14 35.24
N PRO A 923 -60.65 16.15 34.39
CA PRO A 923 -60.68 16.30 32.93
C PRO A 923 -62.12 16.47 32.42
N GLY A 924 -62.51 17.72 32.13
CA GLY A 924 -63.85 18.06 31.65
C GLY A 924 -64.24 17.38 30.33
N ASP A 925 -65.47 16.85 30.24
CA ASP A 925 -66.04 16.20 29.05
C ASP A 925 -66.28 17.17 27.86
N ASP A 926 -66.13 18.47 28.08
CA ASP A 926 -66.13 19.54 27.07
C ASP A 926 -64.70 19.88 26.60
N LEU A 927 -63.72 19.79 27.50
CA LEU A 927 -62.30 20.07 27.22
C LEU A 927 -61.57 18.87 26.58
N PHE A 928 -61.85 17.64 27.02
CA PHE A 928 -61.09 16.44 26.64
C PHE A 928 -61.97 15.33 26.04
N TYR A 929 -61.38 14.50 25.19
CA TYR A 929 -61.92 13.21 24.77
C TYR A 929 -61.08 12.07 25.36
N ARG A 930 -61.69 11.19 26.14
CA ARG A 930 -61.05 10.05 26.82
C ARG A 930 -61.41 8.72 26.15
N TRP A 931 -60.43 7.84 25.92
CA TRP A 931 -60.68 6.48 25.41
C TRP A 931 -59.89 5.40 26.16
N ALA A 932 -60.44 4.18 26.10
CA ALA A 932 -60.02 2.94 26.77
C ALA A 932 -59.94 2.97 28.31
N ASP A 933 -59.56 4.10 28.93
CA ASP A 933 -59.61 4.32 30.37
C ASP A 933 -60.65 5.41 30.74
N ARG A 934 -61.60 5.03 31.60
CA ARG A 934 -62.64 5.89 32.18
C ARG A 934 -62.67 5.83 33.71
N ASN A 935 -61.55 5.51 34.34
CA ASN A 935 -61.38 5.62 35.78
C ASN A 935 -61.82 7.02 36.27
N ALA A 936 -62.50 7.05 37.41
CA ALA A 936 -62.91 8.28 38.06
C ALA A 936 -61.67 9.09 38.45
N TRP A 937 -61.76 10.41 38.26
CA TRP A 937 -60.73 11.31 38.76
C TRP A 937 -60.82 11.39 40.29
N ASP A 938 -59.67 11.47 40.95
CA ASP A 938 -59.51 11.34 42.40
C ASP A 938 -58.39 12.28 42.84
N GLU A 939 -58.78 13.43 43.38
CA GLU A 939 -57.91 14.54 43.84
C GLU A 939 -56.79 14.04 44.78
N ALA A 940 -57.06 13.02 45.60
CA ALA A 940 -56.08 12.45 46.53
C ALA A 940 -54.87 11.81 45.85
N ARG A 941 -54.93 11.55 44.54
CA ARG A 941 -53.83 10.98 43.74
C ARG A 941 -52.87 12.02 43.19
N GLN A 942 -53.22 13.32 43.25
CA GLN A 942 -52.41 14.40 42.68
C GLN A 942 -52.10 14.14 41.18
N GLY A 943 -53.14 13.81 40.41
CA GLY A 943 -53.09 13.60 38.97
C GLY A 943 -54.18 12.66 38.46
N LEU A 944 -54.28 12.51 37.14
CA LEU A 944 -55.19 11.57 36.47
C LEU A 944 -54.46 10.25 36.16
N GLU A 945 -54.83 9.16 36.84
CA GLU A 945 -54.32 7.81 36.52
C GLU A 945 -54.82 7.39 35.13
N LEU A 946 -53.90 6.97 34.27
CA LEU A 946 -54.13 6.40 32.95
C LEU A 946 -53.56 4.99 32.88
N LYS A 947 -54.43 3.99 32.72
CA LYS A 947 -54.11 2.57 32.60
C LYS A 947 -54.30 2.08 31.17
N SER A 948 -53.27 1.43 30.61
CA SER A 948 -53.38 0.67 29.36
C SER A 948 -53.15 -0.81 29.62
N GLU A 949 -54.20 -1.61 29.43
CA GLU A 949 -54.07 -3.06 29.24
C GLU A 949 -53.33 -3.33 27.93
N GLY A 950 -52.43 -4.31 27.96
CA GLY A 950 -51.61 -4.68 26.82
C GLY A 950 -52.33 -5.66 25.90
N THR A 951 -52.17 -5.47 24.61
CA THR A 951 -52.70 -6.39 23.59
C THR A 951 -51.59 -6.81 22.63
N ASP A 952 -51.80 -7.87 21.86
CA ASP A 952 -50.81 -8.32 20.89
C ASP A 952 -50.80 -7.49 19.59
N ASN A 953 -51.83 -6.65 19.37
CA ASN A 953 -51.85 -5.60 18.36
C ASN A 953 -51.52 -4.23 18.99
N TRP A 954 -51.42 -3.17 18.20
CA TRP A 954 -51.26 -1.82 18.76
C TRP A 954 -52.62 -1.28 19.25
N THR A 955 -52.71 -0.91 20.52
CA THR A 955 -53.86 -0.28 21.18
C THR A 955 -53.37 0.68 22.25
N SER A 956 -54.08 1.78 22.53
CA SER A 956 -53.72 2.72 23.58
C SER A 956 -54.91 3.09 24.47
N ALA A 957 -54.61 3.58 25.67
CA ALA A 957 -55.50 4.44 26.44
C ALA A 957 -54.98 5.89 26.36
N GLY A 958 -55.85 6.88 26.48
CA GLY A 958 -55.40 8.27 26.43
C GLY A 958 -56.48 9.33 26.49
N LEU A 959 -56.00 10.57 26.36
CA LEU A 959 -56.79 11.79 26.32
C LEU A 959 -56.39 12.63 25.10
N SER A 960 -57.36 13.35 24.55
CA SER A 960 -57.13 14.31 23.47
C SER A 960 -57.86 15.62 23.72
N LEU A 961 -57.21 16.74 23.41
CA LEU A 961 -57.70 18.09 23.68
C LEU A 961 -58.67 18.57 22.58
N ARG A 962 -59.81 19.13 22.98
CA ARG A 962 -60.88 19.59 22.05
C ARG A 962 -60.70 21.04 21.60
N ARG A 963 -59.48 21.41 21.23
CA ARG A 963 -59.12 22.76 20.75
C ARG A 963 -58.24 22.66 19.50
N GLN A 964 -58.33 23.68 18.67
CA GLN A 964 -57.46 23.91 17.52
C GLN A 964 -56.46 25.02 17.90
N PHE A 965 -55.25 24.96 17.36
CA PHE A 965 -54.24 25.99 17.57
C PHE A 965 -53.65 26.37 16.21
N GLU A 966 -53.57 27.67 15.93
CA GLU A 966 -53.06 28.23 14.68
C GLU A 966 -51.71 28.92 14.94
N GLY A 967 -50.86 28.98 13.90
CA GLY A 967 -49.57 29.66 13.99
C GLY A 967 -48.54 28.88 14.81
N ASP A 968 -47.52 29.57 15.31
CA ASP A 968 -46.51 28.94 16.17
C ASP A 968 -47.10 28.48 17.50
N PHE A 969 -46.59 27.37 18.03
CA PHE A 969 -47.13 26.74 19.23
C PHE A 969 -46.07 26.02 20.07
N GLU A 970 -46.36 25.82 21.33
CA GLU A 970 -45.67 24.90 22.24
C GLU A 970 -46.72 24.04 22.92
N VAL A 971 -46.49 22.73 23.00
CA VAL A 971 -47.35 21.77 23.69
C VAL A 971 -46.46 20.92 24.57
N SER A 972 -46.79 20.83 25.85
CA SER A 972 -46.12 19.96 26.81
C SER A 972 -47.11 19.32 27.78
N PHE A 973 -46.76 18.16 28.30
CA PHE A 973 -47.51 17.56 29.40
C PHE A 973 -46.56 16.85 30.37
N GLU A 974 -46.88 16.95 31.66
CA GLU A 974 -46.14 16.31 32.74
C GLU A 974 -46.84 15.03 33.20
N PHE A 975 -46.07 14.01 33.54
CA PHE A 975 -46.56 12.70 33.98
C PHE A 975 -45.55 11.99 34.89
N GLU A 976 -46.07 11.11 35.73
CA GLU A 976 -45.29 10.27 36.63
C GLU A 976 -45.56 8.79 36.29
N PRO A 977 -44.54 8.00 35.87
CA PRO A 977 -44.71 6.58 35.61
C PRO A 977 -44.96 5.78 36.91
N ILE A 978 -46.19 5.31 37.11
CA ILE A 978 -46.52 4.43 38.25
C ILE A 978 -45.97 3.02 38.01
N GLU A 979 -46.19 2.48 36.80
CA GLU A 979 -45.81 1.13 36.43
C GLU A 979 -45.72 1.02 34.90
N LEU A 980 -44.51 0.83 34.35
CA LEU A 980 -44.33 0.53 32.92
C LEU A 980 -43.93 -0.94 32.76
N ALA A 981 -44.87 -1.78 32.33
CA ALA A 981 -44.61 -3.20 32.13
C ALA A 981 -43.61 -3.42 31.00
N THR A 982 -42.59 -4.25 31.25
CA THR A 982 -41.66 -4.71 30.19
C THR A 982 -42.46 -5.51 29.16
N PRO A 983 -42.49 -5.10 27.88
CA PRO A 983 -43.37 -5.66 26.86
C PRO A 983 -43.05 -7.12 26.47
N LYS A 984 -43.88 -7.73 25.61
CA LYS A 984 -43.54 -9.00 24.94
C LYS A 984 -42.34 -8.78 24.00
N LYS A 985 -41.58 -9.85 23.74
CA LYS A 985 -40.42 -9.80 22.85
C LYS A 985 -40.77 -9.17 21.49
N GLY A 986 -40.00 -8.18 21.06
CA GLY A 986 -40.22 -7.42 19.82
C GLY A 986 -41.42 -6.45 19.86
N LYS A 987 -41.83 -5.98 21.04
CA LYS A 987 -42.88 -4.97 21.25
C LYS A 987 -42.39 -3.87 22.18
N HIS A 988 -43.18 -2.80 22.31
CA HIS A 988 -42.85 -1.61 23.09
C HIS A 988 -43.97 -1.27 24.07
N THR A 989 -43.62 -0.71 25.22
CA THR A 989 -44.56 -0.01 26.12
C THR A 989 -44.22 1.48 26.03
N GLN A 990 -45.17 2.35 25.70
CA GLN A 990 -44.86 3.71 25.23
C GLN A 990 -45.82 4.76 25.78
N VAL A 991 -45.28 5.90 26.19
CA VAL A 991 -46.02 7.14 26.51
C VAL A 991 -45.80 8.13 25.37
N TYR A 992 -46.88 8.72 24.85
CA TYR A 992 -46.83 9.64 23.71
C TYR A 992 -47.36 11.03 24.10
N LEU A 993 -46.63 12.06 23.68
CA LEU A 993 -47.21 13.32 23.22
C LEU A 993 -47.28 13.26 21.69
N GLN A 994 -48.48 13.36 21.13
CA GLN A 994 -48.70 13.46 19.69
C GLN A 994 -49.45 14.75 19.35
N VAL A 995 -49.02 15.43 18.28
CA VAL A 995 -49.65 16.59 17.68
C VAL A 995 -49.91 16.28 16.20
N GLU A 996 -51.16 16.36 15.76
CA GLU A 996 -51.58 16.14 14.37
C GLU A 996 -51.93 17.47 13.69
N LEU A 997 -51.32 17.74 12.53
CA LEU A 997 -51.58 18.95 11.73
C LEU A 997 -52.76 18.74 10.79
N ALA A 998 -53.55 19.79 10.58
CA ALA A 998 -54.72 19.84 9.70
C ALA A 998 -54.33 19.95 8.20
N ASN A 999 -53.29 19.23 7.78
CA ASN A 999 -52.79 19.19 6.41
C ASN A 999 -53.29 17.94 5.66
N PRO A 1000 -53.24 17.90 4.30
CA PRO A 1000 -53.80 16.79 3.52
C PRO A 1000 -53.21 15.41 3.84
N ASP A 1001 -51.97 15.37 4.33
CA ASP A 1001 -51.24 14.14 4.67
C ASP A 1001 -51.45 13.66 6.12
N ALA A 1002 -52.16 14.46 6.94
CA ALA A 1002 -52.35 14.26 8.38
C ALA A 1002 -51.02 13.99 9.09
N THR A 1003 -50.07 14.92 8.92
CA THR A 1003 -48.74 14.89 9.55
C THR A 1003 -48.88 14.79 11.05
N GLN A 1004 -48.32 13.72 11.64
CA GLN A 1004 -48.21 13.58 13.09
C GLN A 1004 -46.78 13.85 13.53
N LEU A 1005 -46.64 14.74 14.49
CA LEU A 1005 -45.43 15.04 15.24
C LEU A 1005 -45.55 14.29 16.58
N SER A 1006 -44.61 13.43 16.94
CA SER A 1006 -44.66 12.65 18.17
C SER A 1006 -43.36 12.73 18.98
N SER A 1007 -43.47 13.07 20.26
CA SER A 1007 -42.43 12.91 21.28
C SER A 1007 -42.86 11.75 22.18
N ILE A 1008 -41.99 10.76 22.39
CA ILE A 1008 -42.40 9.42 22.86
C ILE A 1008 -41.40 8.89 23.89
N LEU A 1009 -41.84 8.59 25.11
CA LEU A 1009 -41.07 7.72 26.02
C LEU A 1009 -41.36 6.26 25.67
N THR A 1010 -40.33 5.47 25.38
CA THR A 1010 -40.43 4.07 24.96
C THR A 1010 -39.66 3.16 25.91
N LYS A 1011 -40.33 2.12 26.41
CA LYS A 1011 -39.73 0.98 27.11
C LYS A 1011 -39.56 -0.21 26.16
N SER A 1012 -38.34 -0.71 26.00
CA SER A 1012 -38.02 -1.89 25.18
C SER A 1012 -38.33 -3.21 25.91
N ASP A 1013 -38.35 -4.32 25.20
CA ASP A 1013 -38.47 -5.68 25.77
C ASP A 1013 -37.23 -6.11 26.58
N ALA A 1014 -36.10 -5.41 26.42
CA ALA A 1014 -34.94 -5.49 27.31
C ALA A 1014 -35.13 -4.71 28.62
N GLY A 1015 -36.17 -3.87 28.73
CA GLY A 1015 -36.48 -3.05 29.91
C GLY A 1015 -35.93 -1.62 29.86
N THR A 1016 -35.11 -1.28 28.86
CA THR A 1016 -34.54 0.05 28.63
C THR A 1016 -35.61 1.12 28.44
N LEU A 1017 -35.44 2.31 29.02
CA LEU A 1017 -36.23 3.51 28.71
C LEU A 1017 -35.46 4.44 27.76
N VAL A 1018 -36.15 4.90 26.71
CA VAL A 1018 -35.61 5.78 25.65
C VAL A 1018 -36.67 6.79 25.25
N SER A 1019 -36.34 8.07 25.21
CA SER A 1019 -37.19 9.08 24.60
C SER A 1019 -36.87 9.22 23.11
N GLN A 1020 -37.89 9.29 22.26
CA GLN A 1020 -37.77 9.30 20.80
C GLN A 1020 -38.65 10.39 20.19
N SER A 1021 -38.11 11.05 19.17
CA SER A 1021 -38.85 11.96 18.29
C SER A 1021 -39.19 11.27 16.97
N GLN A 1022 -40.42 11.44 16.49
CA GLN A 1022 -40.92 10.79 15.28
C GLN A 1022 -41.89 11.70 14.52
N ILE A 1023 -41.75 11.72 13.19
CA ILE A 1023 -42.75 12.30 12.28
C ILE A 1023 -43.40 11.17 11.49
N ARG A 1024 -44.71 11.25 11.29
CA ARG A 1024 -45.46 10.39 10.37
C ARG A 1024 -46.16 11.23 9.31
N ASN A 1025 -45.81 10.98 8.05
CA ASN A 1025 -46.43 11.58 6.87
C ASN A 1025 -47.12 10.51 6.02
N ARG A 1026 -47.96 10.94 5.07
CA ARG A 1026 -48.52 10.07 4.04
C ARG A 1026 -47.74 10.25 2.73
N ALA A 1027 -47.24 9.16 2.17
CA ALA A 1027 -46.54 9.15 0.88
C ALA A 1027 -46.97 7.92 0.06
N GLY A 1028 -47.27 8.11 -1.22
CA GLY A 1028 -47.78 7.02 -2.09
C GLY A 1028 -49.08 6.36 -1.62
N GLY A 1029 -49.85 7.04 -0.75
CA GLY A 1029 -51.06 6.50 -0.11
C GLY A 1029 -50.82 5.66 1.14
N ALA A 1030 -49.58 5.38 1.51
CA ALA A 1030 -49.20 4.68 2.75
C ALA A 1030 -48.72 5.67 3.82
N PHE A 1031 -48.75 5.26 5.09
CA PHE A 1031 -48.11 6.01 6.17
C PHE A 1031 -46.63 5.65 6.26
N GLN A 1032 -45.76 6.66 6.20
CA GLN A 1032 -44.33 6.54 6.45
C GLN A 1032 -44.02 7.14 7.83
N TYR A 1033 -43.18 6.45 8.60
CA TYR A 1033 -42.74 6.87 9.93
C TYR A 1033 -41.23 7.13 9.88
N GLN A 1034 -40.82 8.35 10.21
CA GLN A 1034 -39.43 8.79 10.23
C GLN A 1034 -39.05 9.11 11.67
N ALA A 1035 -38.06 8.38 12.21
CA ALA A 1035 -37.42 8.78 13.46
C ALA A 1035 -36.56 10.03 13.18
N ILE A 1036 -36.66 11.03 14.04
CA ILE A 1036 -35.89 12.27 13.93
C ILE A 1036 -34.64 12.20 14.81
N GLY A 1037 -34.79 11.65 16.02
CA GLY A 1037 -33.71 11.34 16.97
C GLY A 1037 -34.21 10.47 18.13
N ASN A 1038 -33.30 9.95 18.94
CA ASN A 1038 -33.60 9.16 20.14
C ASN A 1038 -32.52 9.36 21.22
N GLN A 1039 -32.92 9.27 22.50
CA GLN A 1039 -32.09 9.57 23.65
C GLN A 1039 -32.43 8.68 24.86
N PRO A 1040 -31.44 8.03 25.50
CA PRO A 1040 -31.66 7.37 26.79
C PRO A 1040 -31.85 8.44 27.88
N LEU A 1041 -33.06 8.54 28.43
CA LEU A 1041 -33.35 9.44 29.55
C LEU A 1041 -33.76 8.62 30.78
N ALA A 1042 -33.14 8.93 31.92
CA ALA A 1042 -33.51 8.36 33.21
C ALA A 1042 -34.81 9.01 33.70
N ASP A 1043 -35.88 8.21 33.82
CA ASP A 1043 -37.18 8.57 34.36
C ASP A 1043 -37.75 9.93 33.89
N PRO A 1044 -37.90 10.18 32.57
CA PRO A 1044 -38.46 11.42 32.08
C PRO A 1044 -39.95 11.51 32.42
N GLY A 1045 -40.32 12.66 32.98
CA GLY A 1045 -41.69 13.02 33.39
C GLY A 1045 -42.32 14.13 32.54
N LEU A 1046 -41.62 14.62 31.51
CA LEU A 1046 -42.10 15.67 30.60
C LEU A 1046 -41.88 15.24 29.14
N LEU A 1047 -42.90 15.40 28.30
CA LEU A 1047 -42.79 15.37 26.83
C LEU A 1047 -43.29 16.70 26.27
N ARG A 1048 -42.54 17.29 25.33
CA ARG A 1048 -42.79 18.62 24.76
C ARG A 1048 -42.54 18.64 23.25
N ILE A 1049 -43.36 19.39 22.50
CA ILE A 1049 -43.22 19.67 21.08
C ILE A 1049 -43.45 21.17 20.86
N GLN A 1050 -42.55 21.84 20.14
CA GLN A 1050 -42.67 23.27 19.84
C GLN A 1050 -42.45 23.57 18.35
N ARG A 1051 -43.29 24.42 17.78
CA ARG A 1051 -43.15 25.01 16.44
C ARG A 1051 -42.65 26.46 16.55
N ARG A 1052 -41.68 26.81 15.70
CA ARG A 1052 -41.23 28.18 15.42
C ARG A 1052 -41.09 28.36 13.90
N GLY A 1053 -41.99 29.11 13.28
CA GLY A 1053 -42.20 29.11 11.84
C GLY A 1053 -42.40 27.69 11.30
N SER A 1054 -41.50 27.28 10.40
CA SER A 1054 -41.50 25.93 9.80
C SER A 1054 -40.86 24.84 10.68
N ASP A 1055 -40.26 25.21 11.81
CA ASP A 1055 -39.31 24.38 12.54
C ASP A 1055 -39.97 23.74 13.77
N ILE A 1056 -39.93 22.42 13.82
CA ILE A 1056 -40.44 21.61 14.93
C ILE A 1056 -39.27 21.11 15.77
N PHE A 1057 -39.39 21.32 17.08
CA PHE A 1057 -38.44 20.89 18.09
C PHE A 1057 -39.13 19.89 19.02
N PHE A 1058 -38.52 18.72 19.20
CA PHE A 1058 -39.01 17.67 20.09
C PHE A 1058 -38.16 17.64 21.35
N ILE A 1059 -38.79 17.75 22.51
CA ILE A 1059 -38.09 17.86 23.80
C ILE A 1059 -38.68 16.80 24.76
N ALA A 1060 -37.84 16.27 25.63
CA ALA A 1060 -38.26 15.55 26.83
C ALA A 1060 -37.46 16.02 28.04
N GLY A 1061 -37.95 15.78 29.25
CA GLY A 1061 -37.24 16.16 30.47
C GLY A 1061 -37.88 15.54 31.70
N LYS A 1062 -37.54 16.07 32.87
CA LYS A 1062 -38.15 15.60 34.14
C LYS A 1062 -39.36 16.45 34.54
N GLU A 1063 -39.19 17.76 34.56
CA GLU A 1063 -40.16 18.77 35.01
C GLU A 1063 -40.05 20.00 34.08
N SER A 1064 -41.05 20.90 34.10
CA SER A 1064 -41.00 22.13 33.32
C SER A 1064 -39.70 22.93 33.56
N ASP A 1065 -39.04 23.28 32.46
CA ASP A 1065 -37.73 23.96 32.36
C ASP A 1065 -36.55 23.34 33.15
N GLN A 1066 -36.64 22.09 33.64
CA GLN A 1066 -35.53 21.38 34.32
C GLN A 1066 -35.17 20.07 33.63
N ASN A 1067 -33.85 19.83 33.49
CA ASN A 1067 -33.28 18.63 32.87
C ASN A 1067 -33.93 18.30 31.51
N GLN A 1068 -34.19 19.32 30.69
CA GLN A 1068 -34.73 19.15 29.34
C GLN A 1068 -33.61 18.79 28.36
N VAL A 1069 -33.90 17.83 27.50
CA VAL A 1069 -33.04 17.35 26.41
C VAL A 1069 -33.79 17.48 25.10
N LEU A 1070 -33.10 17.99 24.09
CA LEU A 1070 -33.61 18.12 22.73
C LEU A 1070 -33.49 16.76 22.01
N LEU A 1071 -34.64 16.13 21.75
CA LEU A 1071 -34.73 14.81 21.10
C LEU A 1071 -34.56 14.86 19.58
N GLY A 1072 -34.60 16.04 18.98
CA GLY A 1072 -34.56 16.21 17.52
C GLY A 1072 -35.22 17.49 17.03
N HIS A 1073 -34.85 17.87 15.81
CA HIS A 1073 -35.40 18.99 15.05
C HIS A 1073 -35.83 18.51 13.65
N ALA A 1074 -36.91 19.08 13.12
CA ALA A 1074 -37.40 18.79 11.77
C ALA A 1074 -38.21 19.96 11.20
N LYS A 1075 -38.42 19.95 9.88
CA LYS A 1075 -39.35 20.87 9.21
C LYS A 1075 -40.77 20.27 9.14
N ALA A 1076 -41.78 21.10 9.33
CA ALA A 1076 -43.18 20.79 9.06
C ALA A 1076 -43.90 21.98 8.41
N THR A 1077 -45.14 21.76 7.98
CA THR A 1077 -45.98 22.85 7.45
C THR A 1077 -46.48 23.77 8.58
N ASN A 1078 -46.85 25.00 8.22
CA ASN A 1078 -47.42 25.98 9.15
C ASN A 1078 -48.93 25.79 9.36
N ASP A 1079 -49.52 24.69 8.87
CA ASP A 1079 -50.95 24.38 9.02
C ASP A 1079 -51.36 24.31 10.50
N PRO A 1080 -52.63 24.62 10.85
CA PRO A 1080 -53.12 24.52 12.22
C PRO A 1080 -52.98 23.11 12.81
N VAL A 1081 -52.89 23.00 14.13
CA VAL A 1081 -53.09 21.73 14.85
C VAL A 1081 -54.56 21.36 14.77
N GLU A 1082 -54.88 20.15 14.31
CA GLU A 1082 -56.25 19.67 14.10
C GLU A 1082 -57.07 19.59 15.40
N PHE A 1083 -58.40 19.66 15.33
CA PHE A 1083 -59.25 19.34 16.47
C PHE A 1083 -59.06 17.87 16.89
N PHE A 1084 -58.89 17.61 18.19
CA PHE A 1084 -58.42 16.31 18.69
C PHE A 1084 -57.02 15.91 18.17
N GLY A 1085 -56.23 16.89 17.70
CA GLY A 1085 -54.88 16.69 17.17
C GLY A 1085 -53.82 16.53 18.26
N ILE A 1086 -54.00 17.17 19.43
CA ILE A 1086 -53.15 16.95 20.60
C ILE A 1086 -53.64 15.71 21.36
N ARG A 1087 -52.76 14.73 21.58
CA ARG A 1087 -53.06 13.43 22.20
C ARG A 1087 -51.97 13.03 23.20
N MET A 1088 -52.39 12.73 24.42
CA MET A 1088 -51.58 12.13 25.49
C MET A 1088 -51.98 10.66 25.59
N MET A 1089 -51.06 9.73 25.35
CA MET A 1089 -51.40 8.30 25.19
C MET A 1089 -50.44 7.38 25.93
N LEU A 1090 -50.96 6.25 26.40
CA LEU A 1090 -50.20 5.12 26.93
C LEU A 1090 -50.51 3.86 26.10
N HIS A 1091 -49.48 3.18 25.61
CA HIS A 1091 -49.53 1.88 24.94
C HIS A 1091 -48.78 0.85 25.79
N THR A 1092 -49.34 -0.35 25.95
CA THR A 1092 -48.65 -1.50 26.58
C THR A 1092 -48.47 -2.62 25.57
N GLY A 1093 -47.22 -3.06 25.36
CA GLY A 1093 -46.88 -4.03 24.33
C GLY A 1093 -47.06 -5.49 24.75
N GLY A 1094 -48.12 -6.13 24.26
CA GLY A 1094 -48.36 -7.57 24.42
C GLY A 1094 -49.42 -7.93 25.45
N ALA A 1095 -50.18 -8.99 25.16
CA ALA A 1095 -51.24 -9.48 26.05
C ALA A 1095 -50.74 -9.81 27.47
N GLU A 1096 -51.65 -9.71 28.44
CA GLU A 1096 -51.45 -10.02 29.88
C GLU A 1096 -50.45 -9.11 30.61
N ARG A 1097 -50.24 -7.89 30.09
CA ARG A 1097 -49.49 -6.82 30.74
C ARG A 1097 -50.40 -5.63 30.98
N SER A 1098 -50.10 -4.84 32.00
CA SER A 1098 -50.75 -3.55 32.26
C SER A 1098 -49.67 -2.53 32.54
N SER A 1099 -49.82 -1.32 31.99
CA SER A 1099 -49.00 -0.17 32.38
C SER A 1099 -49.90 0.94 32.90
N ARG A 1100 -49.37 1.78 33.78
CA ARG A 1100 -50.06 2.86 34.49
C ARG A 1100 -49.14 4.07 34.59
N ILE A 1101 -49.65 5.24 34.22
CA ILE A 1101 -49.02 6.54 34.43
C ILE A 1101 -50.00 7.47 35.14
N LEU A 1102 -49.48 8.49 35.80
CA LEU A 1102 -50.25 9.55 36.43
C LEU A 1102 -49.99 10.84 35.65
N LEU A 1103 -50.98 11.33 34.90
CA LEU A 1103 -50.86 12.62 34.21
C LEU A 1103 -51.00 13.74 35.24
N LYS A 1104 -50.05 14.68 35.25
CA LYS A 1104 -49.99 15.80 36.21
C LYS A 1104 -50.59 17.06 35.61
N SER A 1105 -50.07 17.53 34.49
CA SER A 1105 -50.49 18.79 33.85
C SER A 1105 -50.44 18.68 32.32
N ILE A 1106 -51.18 19.53 31.62
CA ILE A 1106 -50.96 19.84 30.20
C ILE A 1106 -50.89 21.36 30.02
N GLN A 1107 -49.86 21.82 29.31
CA GLN A 1107 -49.67 23.21 28.92
C GLN A 1107 -49.63 23.30 27.38
N VAL A 1108 -50.30 24.30 26.85
CA VAL A 1108 -50.24 24.68 25.44
C VAL A 1108 -50.13 26.20 25.34
N ARG A 1109 -49.16 26.69 24.57
CA ARG A 1109 -49.10 28.10 24.15
C ARG A 1109 -49.16 28.18 22.63
N ALA A 1110 -49.76 29.23 22.09
CA ALA A 1110 -49.88 29.42 20.64
C ALA A 1110 -49.99 30.91 20.25
N GLU A 1111 -49.77 31.19 18.97
CA GLU A 1111 -50.15 32.49 18.37
C GLU A 1111 -51.66 32.72 18.43
N ARG A 1112 -52.46 31.66 18.31
CA ARG A 1112 -53.93 31.73 18.42
C ARG A 1112 -54.56 30.38 18.78
N SER A 1113 -55.50 30.40 19.74
CA SER A 1113 -56.31 29.24 20.13
C SER A 1113 -57.77 29.40 19.68
N VAL A 1114 -58.34 28.34 19.10
CA VAL A 1114 -59.74 28.29 18.69
C VAL A 1114 -60.42 27.09 19.37
N ALA A 1115 -61.35 27.36 20.26
CA ALA A 1115 -62.17 26.33 20.92
C ALA A 1115 -63.39 25.95 20.05
N LEU A 1116 -63.77 24.67 20.05
CA LEU A 1116 -65.03 24.25 19.43
C LEU A 1116 -66.22 24.90 20.17
N PRO A 1117 -67.19 25.50 19.47
CA PRO A 1117 -68.45 25.87 20.09
C PRO A 1117 -69.17 24.59 20.57
N VAL A 1118 -69.66 24.60 21.81
CA VAL A 1118 -70.33 23.43 22.42
C VAL A 1118 -71.71 23.21 21.79
N VAL A 1119 -71.73 22.50 20.66
CA VAL A 1119 -72.97 22.06 20.01
C VAL A 1119 -73.46 20.80 20.71
N ARG A 1120 -74.38 20.96 21.67
CA ARG A 1120 -75.15 19.84 22.25
C ARG A 1120 -76.11 19.25 21.20
N THR A 1121 -75.60 18.33 20.39
CA THR A 1121 -76.43 17.46 19.56
C THR A 1121 -76.02 16.01 19.75
N ILE A 1122 -76.89 15.23 20.39
CA ILE A 1122 -76.71 13.78 20.51
C ILE A 1122 -76.87 13.17 19.12
N ARG A 1123 -75.75 12.89 18.45
CA ARG A 1123 -75.67 11.87 17.40
C ARG A 1123 -74.87 10.72 17.95
N THR A 1124 -75.55 9.60 18.17
CA THR A 1124 -74.93 8.28 18.21
C THR A 1124 -74.17 8.07 16.90
N LEU A 1125 -72.85 8.20 16.94
CA LEU A 1125 -72.00 7.64 15.90
C LEU A 1125 -72.13 6.12 16.01
N GLU A 1126 -72.74 5.50 15.00
CA GLU A 1126 -72.63 4.06 14.82
C GLU A 1126 -71.15 3.69 14.74
N GLN A 1127 -70.76 2.59 15.40
CA GLN A 1127 -69.40 2.10 15.31
C GLN A 1127 -69.07 1.83 13.83
N PRO A 1128 -67.99 2.38 13.26
CA PRO A 1128 -67.48 1.85 12.02
C PRO A 1128 -67.16 0.37 12.27
N ALA A 1129 -67.73 -0.52 11.46
CA ALA A 1129 -67.45 -1.94 11.56
C ALA A 1129 -65.93 -2.15 11.54
N PRO A 1130 -65.39 -3.06 12.38
CA PRO A 1130 -63.95 -3.25 12.44
C PRO A 1130 -63.42 -3.53 11.03
N PRO A 1131 -62.30 -2.91 10.62
CA PRO A 1131 -61.70 -3.23 9.33
C PRO A 1131 -61.49 -4.74 9.31
N LYS A 1132 -62.11 -5.42 8.32
CA LYS A 1132 -61.96 -6.86 8.17
C LYS A 1132 -60.49 -7.18 8.22
N SER A 1133 -60.09 -8.07 9.13
CA SER A 1133 -58.74 -8.57 9.19
C SER A 1133 -58.35 -9.10 7.82
N LEU A 1134 -57.49 -8.37 7.11
CA LEU A 1134 -56.78 -8.95 5.97
C LEU A 1134 -56.02 -10.15 6.54
N PRO A 1135 -56.21 -11.35 5.95
CA PRO A 1135 -55.75 -12.57 6.58
C PRO A 1135 -54.25 -12.55 6.77
N THR A 1136 -53.81 -12.99 7.94
CA THR A 1136 -52.44 -13.43 8.21
C THR A 1136 -52.08 -14.59 7.27
N ARG A 1137 -51.60 -14.26 6.07
CA ARG A 1137 -50.86 -15.11 5.12
C ARG A 1137 -50.38 -14.30 3.90
N LEU A 1138 -49.15 -13.80 3.98
CA LEU A 1138 -48.27 -13.69 2.81
C LEU A 1138 -46.78 -13.90 3.16
N PHE A 1139 -46.39 -13.70 4.43
CA PHE A 1139 -45.03 -13.98 4.90
C PHE A 1139 -44.76 -15.46 5.27
N ASP A 1140 -45.79 -16.30 5.41
CA ASP A 1140 -45.65 -17.75 5.63
C ASP A 1140 -45.48 -18.56 4.31
N SER A 1141 -45.14 -17.91 3.19
CA SER A 1141 -44.99 -18.58 1.87
C SER A 1141 -43.66 -18.31 1.15
N VAL A 1142 -42.61 -17.92 1.87
CA VAL A 1142 -41.22 -17.93 1.33
C VAL A 1142 -40.26 -18.78 2.19
N ARG A 1143 -40.72 -19.33 3.33
CA ARG A 1143 -39.90 -20.20 4.21
C ARG A 1143 -39.96 -21.70 3.85
N GLY A 1144 -40.30 -22.01 2.60
CA GLY A 1144 -40.43 -23.37 2.07
C GLY A 1144 -40.01 -23.51 0.60
N LEU A 1145 -39.13 -22.62 0.12
CA LEU A 1145 -38.58 -22.65 -1.24
C LEU A 1145 -37.03 -22.55 -1.30
N PHE A 1146 -36.38 -22.60 -0.13
CA PHE A 1146 -34.93 -22.82 0.02
C PHE A 1146 -34.70 -23.63 1.31
N GLU A 1147 -34.98 -24.94 1.20
CA GLU A 1147 -34.09 -25.95 1.80
C GLU A 1147 -32.94 -26.23 0.82
#